data_AF-A0A3Q3SF26-F1
#
_entry.id   AF-A0A3Q3SF26-F1
#
_cell.length_a   1.000
_cell.length_b   1.000
_cell.length_c   1.000
_cell.angle_alpha   90.00
_cell.angle_beta   90.00
_cell.angle_gamma   90.00
#
_symmetry.space_group_name_H-M   'P 1'
#
loop_
_entity.id
_entity.type
_entity.pdbx_description
1 polymer ?
#
loop_
_entity_poly.entity_id
_entity_poly.type
_entity_poly.pdbx_seq_one_letter_code
_entity_poly.pdbx_strand_id
1 'polypeptide(L)'
;MYGHVSERACEGVMENTTDGTTGKGTDVAVKGEAAIKPEFLTTKETFHGFIDSEWQGSKTENAGEKDTVETEESLEEPEAKKLKVEPEEKNKTGKPDGKRLRGQNKSRPHTKPTTYDEKRLCLSDNRECPFGDKCHFHHDVAEYMASKPADIGETCYLYDTFGKCAYGLTCRFAGGHTTPDFQTMENTNLVQAYEGRNQVKNSLSKELQNRLRKRSVAFEKSAEYLKTLSNNRDRKELQANGKKTTEELGFVSRTNVFTLNLTAAMLLWDASCPDKQPLVKTIGPLTDADAIKLRQCEKKQVYCGNLPFRRVCKRFGADITCGEMAMCTNLLQGQQSEWALLKRHESEDLFGVQVEGCFPDTMTRCAELINNNIVVDFVDINSGCPIDLVYKKGGGCGLMTRTRKFEQIVKGMNYVLDVPLTVKIRTGVQEKSNTAHKLIPEMKNWGVSMITLHGRSREQRYTKLADWDYISTCSKLASPVPLFGNGDILSYEDAMKARDTGVSGIMIARGALIKPWIFTEIKESRHWDISSSERLDILREFTNFGLEHWGSDTRGVEKTRTFLLEWLSFLCRYIPVGLLERVPQKINERPPYYMGRNYLESLMASQNVGDWIRISEMLLGPVPKNFSFLPKHKANAYK
;
A
#
# COMPACT_ATOMS: atom_id res chain seq x y z
N MET A 1 -26.28 40.24 34.17
CA MET A 1 -27.69 40.38 33.81
C MET A 1 -27.90 39.78 32.44
N TYR A 2 -28.94 38.94 32.34
CA TYR A 2 -29.66 38.41 31.17
C TYR A 2 -29.60 39.27 29.88
N GLY A 3 -29.71 38.75 28.66
CA GLY A 3 -30.17 37.42 28.26
C GLY A 3 -30.28 37.25 26.73
N HIS A 4 -30.77 36.07 26.36
CA HIS A 4 -31.12 35.52 25.04
C HIS A 4 -32.04 36.36 24.15
N VAL A 5 -31.91 36.17 22.82
CA VAL A 5 -32.98 36.11 21.79
C VAL A 5 -32.42 35.23 20.65
N SER A 6 -32.82 33.98 20.37
CA SER A 6 -34.09 33.31 19.98
C SER A 6 -34.50 33.44 18.50
N GLU A 7 -34.75 32.27 17.90
CA GLU A 7 -35.14 31.93 16.52
C GLU A 7 -36.49 32.50 16.03
N ARG A 8 -36.66 32.55 14.70
CA ARG A 8 -37.87 32.28 13.88
C ARG A 8 -37.44 32.37 12.40
N ALA A 9 -37.48 31.32 11.57
CA ALA A 9 -38.61 30.58 11.01
C ALA A 9 -39.56 31.45 10.15
N CYS A 10 -39.48 31.29 8.83
CA CYS A 10 -40.54 31.64 7.87
C CYS A 10 -40.64 30.52 6.82
N GLU A 11 -41.73 29.76 6.89
CA GLU A 11 -42.30 29.01 5.76
C GLU A 11 -43.20 29.95 4.95
N GLY A 12 -43.27 29.74 3.63
CA GLY A 12 -44.12 30.53 2.74
C GLY A 12 -44.21 29.94 1.32
N VAL A 13 -45.07 28.92 1.21
CA VAL A 13 -46.05 28.60 0.14
C VAL A 13 -45.67 28.75 -1.36
N MET A 14 -45.94 27.64 -2.07
CA MET A 14 -45.93 27.42 -3.51
C MET A 14 -46.91 28.33 -4.29
N GLU A 15 -46.45 28.86 -5.42
CA GLU A 15 -47.32 29.19 -6.57
C GLU A 15 -46.73 28.57 -7.84
N ASN A 16 -47.56 27.78 -8.53
CA ASN A 16 -47.29 27.20 -9.84
C ASN A 16 -47.59 28.24 -10.92
N THR A 17 -46.61 28.53 -11.77
CA THR A 17 -46.85 29.08 -13.10
C THR A 17 -46.09 28.25 -14.13
N THR A 18 -46.88 27.57 -14.97
CA THR A 18 -46.43 26.92 -16.20
C THR A 18 -46.18 28.00 -17.24
N ASP A 19 -44.97 28.08 -17.78
CA ASP A 19 -44.83 28.48 -19.17
C ASP A 19 -43.66 27.77 -19.85
N GLY A 20 -43.93 27.28 -21.06
CA GLY A 20 -43.05 26.41 -21.81
C GLY A 20 -42.03 27.20 -22.62
N THR A 21 -40.79 26.74 -22.61
CA THR A 21 -39.92 26.90 -23.78
C THR A 21 -38.83 25.83 -23.77
N THR A 22 -38.81 25.08 -24.85
CA THR A 22 -37.93 23.96 -25.16
C THR A 22 -36.49 24.42 -25.37
N GLY A 23 -35.60 23.97 -24.49
CA GLY A 23 -34.15 24.00 -24.66
C GLY A 23 -33.52 22.99 -23.72
N LYS A 24 -33.33 21.74 -24.18
CA LYS A 24 -32.61 20.71 -23.42
C LYS A 24 -31.11 21.05 -23.40
N GLY A 25 -30.71 21.90 -22.45
CA GLY A 25 -29.35 21.92 -21.93
C GLY A 25 -29.31 21.03 -20.69
N THR A 26 -28.92 19.76 -20.83
CA THR A 26 -28.61 18.91 -19.67
C THR A 26 -27.18 19.18 -19.25
N ASP A 27 -26.97 20.24 -18.49
CA ASP A 27 -25.66 20.57 -17.91
C ASP A 27 -25.76 20.78 -16.41
N VAL A 28 -26.26 19.73 -15.72
CA VAL A 28 -26.19 19.65 -14.26
C VAL A 28 -25.21 18.55 -13.94
N ALA A 29 -23.97 18.94 -13.60
CA ALA A 29 -22.92 18.03 -13.16
C ALA A 29 -23.48 17.05 -12.10
N VAL A 30 -23.52 15.76 -12.45
CA VAL A 30 -24.04 14.72 -11.56
C VAL A 30 -23.16 14.64 -10.33
N LYS A 31 -23.75 14.73 -9.13
CA LYS A 31 -23.01 14.74 -7.87
C LYS A 31 -22.15 13.47 -7.74
N GLY A 32 -20.82 13.65 -7.77
CA GLY A 32 -19.86 12.56 -7.64
C GLY A 32 -19.29 12.05 -8.97
N GLU A 33 -19.67 12.64 -10.09
CA GLU A 33 -19.03 12.44 -11.39
C GLU A 33 -18.00 13.55 -11.67
N ALA A 34 -16.96 13.22 -12.41
CA ALA A 34 -15.97 14.19 -12.84
C ALA A 34 -16.51 15.02 -14.01
N ALA A 35 -16.22 16.32 -14.02
CA ALA A 35 -16.60 17.22 -15.11
C ALA A 35 -15.60 17.05 -16.28
N ILE A 36 -16.04 16.35 -17.32
CA ILE A 36 -15.30 16.11 -18.58
C ILE A 36 -15.95 16.96 -19.66
N LYS A 37 -15.15 17.56 -20.54
CA LYS A 37 -15.69 18.40 -21.61
C LYS A 37 -16.67 17.62 -22.51
N PRO A 38 -17.80 18.22 -22.92
CA PRO A 38 -18.88 17.50 -23.62
C PRO A 38 -18.45 16.73 -24.86
N GLU A 39 -17.45 17.21 -25.61
CA GLU A 39 -16.94 16.58 -26.82
C GLU A 39 -16.29 15.21 -26.61
N PHE A 40 -15.89 14.87 -25.37
CA PHE A 40 -15.31 13.56 -25.03
C PHE A 40 -16.32 12.60 -24.42
N LEU A 41 -17.50 13.08 -24.00
CA LEU A 41 -18.50 12.23 -23.35
C LEU A 41 -19.08 11.22 -24.34
N THR A 42 -19.31 10.00 -23.87
CA THR A 42 -19.88 8.92 -24.71
C THR A 42 -20.78 7.99 -23.92
N THR A 43 -21.50 7.10 -24.60
CA THR A 43 -22.30 6.05 -23.96
C THR A 43 -21.45 4.83 -23.67
N LYS A 44 -21.94 3.97 -22.78
CA LYS A 44 -21.27 2.70 -22.46
C LYS A 44 -21.11 1.83 -23.70
N GLU A 45 -22.17 1.74 -24.51
CA GLU A 45 -22.23 0.88 -25.70
C GLU A 45 -21.23 1.35 -26.75
N THR A 46 -21.18 2.65 -27.02
CA THR A 46 -20.23 3.25 -27.96
C THR A 46 -18.79 3.10 -27.47
N PHE A 47 -18.54 3.30 -26.17
CA PHE A 47 -17.22 3.12 -25.57
C PHE A 47 -16.69 1.70 -25.77
N HIS A 48 -17.47 0.68 -25.39
CA HIS A 48 -17.01 -0.71 -25.53
C HIS A 48 -16.96 -1.17 -26.98
N GLY A 49 -17.90 -0.73 -27.82
CA GLY A 49 -17.86 -1.00 -29.27
C GLY A 49 -16.57 -0.50 -29.90
N PHE A 50 -16.16 0.74 -29.59
CA PHE A 50 -14.89 1.32 -30.05
C PHE A 50 -13.67 0.52 -29.56
N ILE A 51 -13.62 0.19 -28.28
CA ILE A 51 -12.49 -0.55 -27.71
C ILE A 51 -12.33 -1.94 -28.34
N ASP A 52 -13.45 -2.64 -28.58
CA ASP A 52 -13.43 -3.97 -29.18
C ASP A 52 -13.12 -3.93 -30.69
N SER A 53 -13.62 -2.94 -31.43
CA SER A 53 -13.32 -2.79 -32.86
C SER A 53 -11.85 -2.50 -33.13
N GLU A 54 -11.26 -1.55 -32.39
CA GLU A 54 -9.84 -1.19 -32.50
C GLU A 54 -8.94 -2.37 -32.11
N TRP A 55 -9.30 -3.11 -31.06
CA TRP A 55 -8.54 -4.29 -30.66
C TRP A 55 -8.55 -5.39 -31.73
N GLN A 56 -9.71 -5.65 -32.36
CA GLN A 56 -9.81 -6.61 -33.46
C GLN A 56 -9.02 -6.16 -34.70
N GLY A 57 -9.10 -4.87 -35.05
CA GLY A 57 -8.29 -4.27 -36.12
C GLY A 57 -6.79 -4.51 -35.91
N SER A 58 -6.29 -4.22 -34.70
CA SER A 58 -4.87 -4.41 -34.36
C SER A 58 -4.39 -5.86 -34.45
N LYS A 59 -5.26 -6.85 -34.21
CA LYS A 59 -4.92 -8.27 -34.39
C LYS A 59 -4.87 -8.67 -35.86
N THR A 60 -5.70 -8.05 -36.69
CA THR A 60 -5.77 -8.34 -38.12
C THR A 60 -4.56 -7.75 -38.85
N GLU A 61 -4.09 -6.58 -38.43
CA GLU A 61 -2.86 -5.96 -38.94
C GLU A 61 -1.61 -6.74 -38.52
N ASN A 62 -1.50 -7.19 -37.26
CA ASN A 62 -0.38 -8.01 -36.78
C ASN A 62 -0.37 -9.44 -37.38
N ALA A 63 -1.51 -9.95 -37.84
CA ALA A 63 -1.58 -11.21 -38.59
C ALA A 63 -1.17 -11.04 -40.07
N GLY A 64 -1.21 -9.81 -40.61
CA GLY A 64 -0.84 -9.52 -41.99
C GLY A 64 0.68 -9.50 -42.27
N GLU A 65 1.53 -9.53 -41.23
CA GLU A 65 3.00 -9.51 -41.35
C GLU A 65 3.68 -10.88 -41.14
N LYS A 66 2.92 -11.97 -40.97
CA LYS A 66 3.46 -13.34 -41.00
C LYS A 66 2.58 -14.29 -41.80
N ASP A 67 3.16 -14.71 -42.93
CA ASP A 67 2.84 -15.86 -43.78
C ASP A 67 1.58 -15.84 -44.65
N THR A 68 1.84 -15.75 -45.96
CA THR A 68 1.07 -16.36 -47.04
C THR A 68 1.13 -17.89 -46.94
N VAL A 69 0.05 -18.56 -46.51
CA VAL A 69 -0.28 -19.94 -46.97
C VAL A 69 -1.80 -20.17 -46.91
N GLU A 70 -2.33 -20.51 -48.09
CA GLU A 70 -3.46 -21.35 -48.51
C GLU A 70 -4.74 -21.49 -47.65
N THR A 71 -5.85 -21.23 -48.34
CA THR A 71 -7.24 -21.54 -48.00
C THR A 71 -7.49 -23.04 -47.80
N GLU A 72 -8.02 -23.43 -46.63
CA GLU A 72 -8.76 -24.68 -46.45
C GLU A 72 -10.13 -24.44 -45.81
N GLU A 73 -11.09 -25.25 -46.26
CA GLU A 73 -12.53 -25.12 -46.11
C GLU A 73 -13.07 -25.32 -44.68
N SER A 74 -14.21 -24.68 -44.44
CA SER A 74 -15.02 -24.76 -43.22
C SER A 74 -15.52 -26.17 -42.92
N LEU A 75 -15.24 -26.67 -41.71
CA LEU A 75 -15.92 -27.84 -41.14
C LEU A 75 -16.64 -27.43 -39.84
N GLU A 76 -17.96 -27.72 -39.81
CA GLU A 76 -18.90 -27.42 -38.73
C GLU A 76 -18.58 -28.19 -37.42
N GLU A 77 -18.80 -27.54 -36.28
CA GLU A 77 -18.70 -28.12 -34.93
C GLU A 77 -19.85 -29.12 -34.66
N PRO A 78 -19.62 -30.27 -33.98
CA PRO A 78 -20.68 -31.18 -33.59
C PRO A 78 -21.36 -30.78 -32.28
N GLU A 79 -22.69 -30.95 -32.23
CA GLU A 79 -23.56 -30.62 -31.09
C GLU A 79 -23.25 -31.44 -29.81
N ALA A 80 -23.26 -30.74 -28.67
CA ALA A 80 -23.07 -31.33 -27.35
C ALA A 80 -24.30 -32.14 -26.88
N LYS A 81 -24.07 -33.42 -26.53
CA LYS A 81 -25.08 -34.33 -25.96
C LYS A 81 -25.56 -33.86 -24.57
N LYS A 82 -26.89 -33.78 -24.40
CA LYS A 82 -27.62 -33.48 -23.16
C LYS A 82 -27.52 -34.64 -22.15
N LEU A 83 -27.17 -34.31 -20.90
CA LEU A 83 -27.37 -35.18 -19.74
C LEU A 83 -28.84 -35.09 -19.26
N LYS A 84 -29.50 -36.24 -19.11
CA LYS A 84 -30.87 -36.41 -18.59
C LYS A 84 -30.94 -36.17 -17.09
N VAL A 85 -31.98 -35.47 -16.64
CA VAL A 85 -32.40 -35.31 -15.23
C VAL A 85 -33.75 -36.00 -15.06
N GLU A 86 -33.93 -36.76 -13.97
CA GLU A 86 -35.21 -37.33 -13.51
C GLU A 86 -35.81 -36.49 -12.35
N PRO A 87 -37.13 -36.57 -12.07
CA PRO A 87 -37.94 -35.43 -11.64
C PRO A 87 -38.35 -35.41 -10.15
N GLU A 88 -39.09 -34.33 -9.78
CA GLU A 88 -39.84 -34.03 -8.54
C GLU A 88 -39.13 -33.07 -7.55
N GLU A 89 -39.71 -31.98 -7.02
CA GLU A 89 -41.04 -31.38 -7.11
C GLU A 89 -40.98 -29.87 -6.73
N LYS A 90 -41.64 -29.05 -7.55
CA LYS A 90 -42.34 -27.75 -7.38
C LYS A 90 -41.95 -26.68 -6.32
N ASN A 91 -41.78 -25.48 -6.90
CA ASN A 91 -42.30 -24.14 -6.52
C ASN A 91 -41.49 -23.23 -5.58
N LYS A 92 -40.76 -22.26 -6.17
CA LYS A 92 -41.20 -20.86 -6.24
C LYS A 92 -40.28 -20.01 -7.14
N THR A 93 -40.94 -19.20 -7.96
CA THR A 93 -40.48 -18.22 -8.94
C THR A 93 -39.39 -17.25 -8.45
N GLY A 94 -38.30 -17.14 -9.21
CA GLY A 94 -37.32 -16.06 -9.14
C GLY A 94 -36.21 -16.25 -10.18
N LYS A 95 -36.02 -15.28 -11.09
CA LYS A 95 -34.90 -15.25 -12.05
C LYS A 95 -33.57 -15.44 -11.30
N PRO A 96 -32.59 -16.23 -11.80
CA PRO A 96 -31.27 -16.23 -11.21
C PRO A 96 -30.61 -14.88 -11.52
N ASP A 97 -30.56 -14.01 -10.51
CA ASP A 97 -29.76 -12.80 -10.57
C ASP A 97 -28.30 -13.21 -10.82
N GLY A 98 -27.75 -12.79 -11.96
CA GLY A 98 -26.33 -12.87 -12.28
C GLY A 98 -25.54 -12.02 -11.29
N LYS A 99 -25.27 -12.57 -10.10
CA LYS A 99 -24.53 -11.88 -9.05
C LYS A 99 -23.13 -11.57 -9.56
N ARG A 100 -22.91 -10.31 -9.95
CA ARG A 100 -21.59 -9.73 -10.21
C ARG A 100 -20.65 -10.13 -9.06
N LEU A 101 -19.58 -10.86 -9.36
CA LEU A 101 -18.55 -11.21 -8.39
C LEU A 101 -17.92 -9.92 -7.88
N ARG A 102 -18.33 -9.46 -6.70
CA ARG A 102 -17.86 -8.25 -6.03
C ARG A 102 -17.56 -8.63 -4.58
N GLY A 103 -16.38 -8.31 -4.05
CA GLY A 103 -16.18 -8.55 -2.61
C GLY A 103 -14.77 -8.31 -2.05
N GLN A 104 -14.74 -7.79 -0.82
CA GLN A 104 -13.59 -7.86 0.07
C GLN A 104 -13.52 -9.26 0.70
N ASN A 105 -12.38 -9.95 0.55
CA ASN A 105 -11.76 -10.97 1.43
C ASN A 105 -12.61 -12.07 2.13
N LYS A 106 -13.93 -12.16 1.96
CA LYS A 106 -14.80 -13.14 2.65
C LYS A 106 -15.29 -14.27 1.74
N SER A 107 -15.12 -14.14 0.42
CA SER A 107 -15.60 -15.12 -0.56
C SER A 107 -14.77 -15.13 -1.86
N ARG A 108 -13.48 -14.75 -1.78
CA ARG A 108 -12.60 -14.87 -2.95
C ARG A 108 -12.30 -16.35 -3.15
N PRO A 109 -12.56 -16.94 -4.33
CA PRO A 109 -12.07 -18.27 -4.64
C PRO A 109 -10.57 -18.28 -4.38
N HIS A 110 -10.08 -19.31 -3.69
CA HIS A 110 -8.65 -19.53 -3.62
C HIS A 110 -8.22 -19.96 -5.02
N THR A 111 -7.81 -19.00 -5.85
CA THR A 111 -7.14 -19.29 -7.11
C THR A 111 -5.81 -19.92 -6.74
N LYS A 112 -5.78 -21.25 -6.58
CA LYS A 112 -4.51 -21.97 -6.60
C LYS A 112 -3.93 -21.64 -7.96
N PRO A 113 -2.72 -21.08 -8.05
CA PRO A 113 -2.06 -21.04 -9.34
C PRO A 113 -2.00 -22.49 -9.82
N THR A 114 -2.71 -22.77 -10.91
CA THR A 114 -2.43 -23.91 -11.77
C THR A 114 -0.92 -23.94 -11.94
N THR A 115 -0.30 -25.09 -11.67
CA THR A 115 1.13 -25.33 -11.82
C THR A 115 1.65 -24.58 -13.06
N TYR A 116 2.41 -23.50 -12.84
CA TYR A 116 2.79 -22.58 -13.92
C TYR A 116 3.58 -23.27 -15.03
N ASP A 117 4.35 -24.29 -14.65
CA ASP A 117 4.96 -25.26 -15.56
C ASP A 117 4.69 -26.66 -14.97
N GLU A 118 4.14 -27.57 -15.78
CA GLU A 118 3.97 -28.98 -15.41
C GLU A 118 5.33 -29.68 -15.26
N LYS A 119 6.31 -29.22 -16.04
CA LYS A 119 7.69 -29.69 -16.10
C LYS A 119 8.63 -28.56 -15.69
N ARG A 120 9.33 -28.70 -14.56
CA ARG A 120 10.31 -27.70 -14.09
C ARG A 120 11.72 -28.19 -14.32
N LEU A 121 12.58 -27.33 -14.85
CA LEU A 121 13.99 -27.62 -15.02
C LEU A 121 14.69 -27.72 -13.66
N CYS A 122 15.61 -28.68 -13.53
CA CYS A 122 16.47 -28.81 -12.37
C CYS A 122 17.47 -27.66 -12.32
N LEU A 123 17.61 -27.01 -11.16
CA LEU A 123 18.56 -25.90 -10.95
C LEU A 123 20.02 -26.36 -10.84
N SER A 124 20.28 -27.65 -11.02
CA SER A 124 21.63 -28.21 -11.05
C SER A 124 22.14 -28.06 -12.49
N ASP A 125 22.59 -26.86 -12.86
CA ASP A 125 23.12 -26.53 -14.21
C ASP A 125 24.30 -27.46 -14.58
N ASN A 126 24.01 -28.62 -15.16
CA ASN A 126 24.96 -29.67 -15.58
C ASN A 126 25.94 -30.16 -14.50
N ARG A 127 25.66 -29.90 -13.22
CA ARG A 127 26.34 -30.51 -12.07
C ARG A 127 25.56 -31.74 -11.66
N GLU A 128 26.23 -32.81 -11.22
CA GLU A 128 25.58 -34.02 -10.72
C GLU A 128 24.49 -33.64 -9.72
N CYS A 129 23.23 -33.91 -10.09
CA CYS A 129 22.10 -33.56 -9.24
C CYS A 129 22.21 -34.36 -7.94
N PRO A 130 22.18 -33.72 -6.75
CA PRO A 130 22.27 -34.44 -5.48
C PRO A 130 21.12 -35.42 -5.24
N PHE A 131 20.03 -35.32 -6.03
CA PHE A 131 18.90 -36.22 -5.99
C PHE A 131 18.94 -37.29 -7.10
N GLY A 132 19.83 -37.18 -8.09
CA GLY A 132 19.96 -38.11 -9.22
C GLY A 132 18.60 -38.45 -9.84
N ASP A 133 18.33 -39.75 -9.99
CA ASP A 133 17.09 -40.29 -10.54
C ASP A 133 15.85 -40.06 -9.66
N LYS A 134 16.03 -39.67 -8.39
CA LYS A 134 14.93 -39.32 -7.47
C LYS A 134 14.53 -37.84 -7.59
N CYS A 135 15.18 -37.08 -8.46
CA CYS A 135 14.84 -35.68 -8.68
C CYS A 135 13.44 -35.56 -9.31
N HIS A 136 12.60 -34.71 -8.76
CA HIS A 136 11.28 -34.39 -9.33
C HIS A 136 11.36 -33.35 -10.47
N PHE A 137 12.55 -32.89 -10.82
CA PHE A 137 12.79 -31.87 -11.84
C PHE A 137 13.42 -32.50 -13.09
N HIS A 138 13.17 -31.90 -14.25
CA HIS A 138 13.72 -32.34 -15.53
C HIS A 138 15.22 -32.01 -15.61
N HIS A 139 16.01 -32.96 -16.13
CA HIS A 139 17.42 -32.77 -16.43
C HIS A 139 17.70 -32.64 -17.94
N ASP A 140 16.74 -33.02 -18.79
CA ASP A 140 16.83 -32.81 -20.23
C ASP A 140 16.44 -31.37 -20.57
N VAL A 141 17.45 -30.57 -20.93
CA VAL A 141 17.26 -29.16 -21.31
C VAL A 141 16.49 -29.03 -22.62
N ALA A 142 16.75 -29.90 -23.60
CA ALA A 142 16.09 -29.82 -24.91
C ALA A 142 14.59 -30.16 -24.78
N GLU A 143 14.25 -31.20 -24.03
CA GLU A 143 12.85 -31.55 -23.73
C GLU A 143 12.16 -30.42 -22.95
N TYR A 144 12.84 -29.83 -21.97
CA TYR A 144 12.30 -28.69 -21.22
C TYR A 144 12.01 -27.50 -22.14
N MET A 145 12.97 -27.11 -22.98
CA MET A 145 12.82 -25.97 -23.90
C MET A 145 11.72 -26.21 -24.93
N ALA A 146 11.52 -27.45 -25.38
CA ALA A 146 10.40 -27.81 -26.25
C ALA A 146 9.03 -27.72 -25.56
N SER A 147 8.97 -28.00 -24.25
CA SER A 147 7.73 -27.90 -23.45
C SER A 147 7.44 -26.49 -22.91
N LYS A 148 8.46 -25.64 -22.85
CA LYS A 148 8.38 -24.29 -22.31
C LYS A 148 7.50 -23.42 -23.23
N PRO A 149 6.57 -22.63 -22.69
CA PRO A 149 5.81 -21.68 -23.48
C PRO A 149 6.74 -20.71 -24.22
N ALA A 150 6.34 -20.28 -25.42
CA ALA A 150 7.07 -19.31 -26.21
C ALA A 150 7.45 -18.07 -25.38
N ASP A 151 8.62 -17.51 -25.69
CA ASP A 151 9.08 -16.28 -25.07
C ASP A 151 8.14 -15.12 -25.43
N ILE A 152 8.01 -14.20 -24.49
CA ILE A 152 7.10 -13.06 -24.55
C ILE A 152 7.62 -11.99 -25.51
N GLY A 153 8.93 -11.84 -25.61
CA GLY A 153 9.59 -10.83 -26.44
C GLY A 153 11.04 -11.18 -26.70
N GLU A 154 11.66 -10.40 -27.59
CA GLU A 154 13.01 -10.65 -28.10
C GLU A 154 14.11 -10.25 -27.12
N THR A 155 13.86 -9.28 -26.25
CA THR A 155 14.84 -8.73 -25.31
C THR A 155 14.45 -8.99 -23.86
N CYS A 156 15.45 -9.15 -23.00
CA CYS A 156 15.25 -9.42 -21.59
C CYS A 156 15.76 -8.25 -20.75
N TYR A 157 14.84 -7.57 -20.06
CA TYR A 157 15.17 -6.46 -19.17
C TYR A 157 16.30 -6.79 -18.16
N LEU A 158 16.29 -8.00 -17.58
CA LEU A 158 17.31 -8.40 -16.60
C LEU A 158 18.69 -8.54 -17.25
N TYR A 159 18.76 -9.17 -18.41
CA TYR A 159 20.01 -9.32 -19.15
C TYR A 159 20.53 -7.96 -19.64
N ASP A 160 19.66 -7.15 -20.24
CA ASP A 160 20.04 -5.84 -20.78
C ASP A 160 20.51 -4.88 -19.69
N THR A 161 19.95 -5.00 -18.48
CA THR A 161 20.30 -4.13 -17.34
C THR A 161 21.54 -4.64 -16.59
N PHE A 162 21.62 -5.93 -16.30
CA PHE A 162 22.62 -6.50 -15.38
C PHE A 162 23.70 -7.33 -16.08
N GLY A 163 23.60 -7.50 -17.39
CA GLY A 163 24.44 -8.38 -18.18
C GLY A 163 24.19 -9.87 -17.97
N LYS A 164 23.30 -10.26 -17.07
CA LYS A 164 22.92 -11.65 -16.83
C LYS A 164 21.51 -11.76 -16.30
N CYS A 165 20.85 -12.86 -16.64
CA CYS A 165 19.50 -13.17 -16.16
C CYS A 165 19.57 -14.30 -15.12
N ALA A 166 19.18 -14.00 -13.88
CA ALA A 166 19.17 -15.00 -12.79
C ALA A 166 18.22 -16.19 -13.03
N TYR A 167 17.34 -16.11 -14.03
CA TYR A 167 16.40 -17.16 -14.41
C TYR A 167 16.87 -18.01 -15.60
N GLY A 168 17.94 -17.60 -16.29
CA GLY A 168 18.53 -18.34 -17.41
C GLY A 168 17.47 -18.89 -18.38
N LEU A 169 17.54 -20.18 -18.67
CA LEU A 169 16.62 -20.87 -19.59
C LEU A 169 15.14 -20.80 -19.18
N THR A 170 14.85 -20.65 -17.89
CA THR A 170 13.46 -20.53 -17.38
C THR A 170 12.85 -19.14 -17.60
N CYS A 171 13.67 -18.14 -17.95
CA CYS A 171 13.23 -16.78 -18.29
C CYS A 171 12.25 -16.80 -19.46
N ARG A 172 11.16 -16.04 -19.41
CA ARG A 172 10.20 -15.87 -20.52
C ARG A 172 10.66 -14.90 -21.61
N PHE A 173 11.95 -14.57 -21.61
CA PHE A 173 12.67 -13.77 -22.59
C PHE A 173 14.03 -14.42 -22.88
N ALA A 174 14.12 -15.74 -22.74
CA ALA A 174 15.39 -16.46 -22.79
C ALA A 174 16.09 -16.34 -24.14
N GLY A 175 15.34 -16.28 -25.25
CA GLY A 175 15.87 -16.13 -26.60
C GLY A 175 16.76 -14.91 -26.77
N GLY A 176 16.52 -13.82 -26.02
CA GLY A 176 17.37 -12.64 -26.02
C GLY A 176 18.73 -12.83 -25.35
N HIS A 177 18.91 -13.91 -24.59
CA HIS A 177 20.14 -14.19 -23.84
C HIS A 177 20.51 -15.68 -23.78
N THR A 178 20.14 -16.47 -24.80
CA THR A 178 20.44 -17.90 -24.89
C THR A 178 21.03 -18.21 -26.26
N THR A 179 22.08 -19.03 -26.30
CA THR A 179 22.71 -19.51 -27.54
C THR A 179 21.94 -20.69 -28.14
N PRO A 180 22.18 -21.05 -29.43
CA PRO A 180 21.56 -22.22 -30.05
C PRO A 180 21.79 -23.54 -29.29
N ASP A 181 22.90 -23.65 -28.56
CA ASP A 181 23.27 -24.82 -27.74
C ASP A 181 22.67 -24.78 -26.32
N PHE A 182 21.66 -23.95 -26.09
CA PHE A 182 20.99 -23.74 -24.80
C PHE A 182 21.91 -23.28 -23.66
N GLN A 183 22.97 -22.53 -23.97
CA GLN A 183 23.79 -21.87 -22.96
C GLN A 183 23.30 -20.44 -22.72
N THR A 184 23.19 -20.04 -21.45
CA THR A 184 22.81 -18.67 -21.07
C THR A 184 24.00 -17.74 -21.31
N MET A 185 23.76 -16.65 -22.04
CA MET A 185 24.75 -15.61 -22.32
C MET A 185 24.96 -14.70 -21.11
N GLU A 186 26.18 -14.17 -20.98
CA GLU A 186 26.52 -13.12 -20.03
C GLU A 186 27.29 -11.99 -20.71
N ASN A 187 26.90 -10.74 -20.46
CA ASN A 187 27.66 -9.55 -20.82
C ASN A 187 28.61 -9.19 -19.66
N THR A 188 29.88 -9.56 -19.82
CA THR A 188 30.93 -9.42 -18.79
C THR A 188 31.10 -7.99 -18.31
N ASN A 189 30.99 -6.99 -19.19
CA ASN A 189 31.16 -5.58 -18.83
C ASN A 189 30.07 -5.09 -17.88
N LEU A 190 28.81 -5.46 -18.16
CA LEU A 190 27.69 -5.13 -17.28
C LEU A 190 27.75 -5.92 -15.98
N VAL A 191 28.07 -7.23 -16.04
CA VAL A 191 28.23 -8.04 -14.83
C VAL A 191 29.28 -7.46 -13.91
N GLN A 192 30.43 -7.04 -14.44
CA GLN A 192 31.50 -6.40 -13.68
C GLN A 192 31.06 -5.04 -13.11
N ALA A 193 30.30 -4.24 -13.87
CA ALA A 193 29.78 -2.95 -13.40
C ALA A 193 28.81 -3.08 -12.20
N TYR A 194 28.10 -4.22 -12.10
CA TYR A 194 27.17 -4.53 -11.01
C TYR A 194 27.76 -5.47 -9.95
N GLU A 195 29.01 -5.91 -10.11
CA GLU A 195 29.65 -6.81 -9.16
C GLU A 195 29.73 -6.18 -7.76
N GLY A 196 29.33 -6.93 -6.73
CA GLY A 196 29.26 -6.46 -5.35
C GLY A 196 28.12 -5.47 -5.05
N ARG A 197 27.35 -5.02 -6.04
CA ARG A 197 26.19 -4.13 -5.80
C ARG A 197 24.97 -4.93 -5.39
N ASN A 198 24.55 -4.76 -4.13
CA ASN A 198 23.28 -5.31 -3.66
C ASN A 198 22.18 -4.25 -3.73
N GLN A 199 21.47 -4.23 -4.87
CA GLN A 199 20.42 -3.24 -5.12
C GLN A 199 19.20 -3.42 -4.21
N VAL A 200 18.88 -4.65 -3.80
CA VAL A 200 17.71 -4.96 -2.97
C VAL A 200 18.13 -5.53 -1.61
N LYS A 201 17.99 -4.71 -0.57
CA LYS A 201 18.32 -5.05 0.82
C LYS A 201 17.15 -5.75 1.53
N ASN A 202 17.44 -6.25 2.74
CA ASN A 202 16.46 -6.82 3.69
C ASN A 202 15.83 -8.16 3.26
N SER A 203 16.55 -8.95 2.47
CA SER A 203 16.13 -10.32 2.13
C SER A 203 16.27 -11.25 3.34
N LEU A 204 15.23 -12.05 3.61
CA LEU A 204 15.26 -13.05 4.67
C LEU A 204 16.21 -14.21 4.30
N SER A 205 17.31 -14.35 5.05
CA SER A 205 18.23 -15.48 4.89
C SER A 205 17.58 -16.80 5.34
N LYS A 206 18.01 -17.92 4.75
CA LYS A 206 17.52 -19.25 5.13
C LYS A 206 17.86 -19.62 6.57
N GLU A 207 19.02 -19.20 7.03
CA GLU A 207 19.44 -19.40 8.42
C GLU A 207 18.50 -18.68 9.39
N LEU A 208 18.27 -17.38 9.20
CA LEU A 208 17.37 -16.60 10.05
C LEU A 208 15.94 -17.15 9.99
N GLN A 209 15.45 -17.50 8.80
CA GLN A 209 14.15 -18.14 8.62
C GLN A 209 14.01 -19.42 9.46
N ASN A 210 15.02 -20.29 9.41
CA ASN A 210 15.03 -21.53 10.18
C ASN A 210 15.05 -21.24 11.69
N ARG A 211 15.86 -20.26 12.13
CA ARG A 211 15.93 -19.87 13.54
C ARG A 211 14.61 -19.32 14.07
N LEU A 212 13.92 -18.49 13.28
CA LEU A 212 12.59 -17.96 13.60
C LEU A 212 11.54 -19.06 13.71
N ARG A 213 11.50 -19.98 12.74
CA ARG A 213 10.57 -21.13 12.76
C ARG A 213 10.80 -22.06 13.95
N LYS A 214 12.06 -22.25 14.33
CA LYS A 214 12.46 -23.01 15.53
C LYS A 214 12.33 -22.21 16.83
N ARG A 215 11.92 -20.93 16.77
CA ARG A 215 11.83 -20.00 17.92
C ARG A 215 13.14 -19.90 18.72
N SER A 216 14.26 -19.93 18.01
CA SER A 216 15.62 -19.93 18.57
C SER A 216 16.35 -18.59 18.42
N VAL A 217 15.65 -17.55 17.96
CA VAL A 217 16.18 -16.18 17.97
C VAL A 217 16.06 -15.63 19.38
N ALA A 218 17.17 -15.16 19.94
CA ALA A 218 17.20 -14.47 21.22
C ALA A 218 16.76 -13.01 21.06
N PHE A 219 15.98 -12.52 22.02
CA PHE A 219 15.46 -11.16 22.07
C PHE A 219 15.79 -10.57 23.43
N GLU A 220 17.07 -10.33 23.68
CA GLU A 220 17.60 -10.00 25.01
C GLU A 220 17.10 -8.62 25.46
N LYS A 221 17.20 -7.60 24.60
CA LYS A 221 16.71 -6.25 24.93
C LYS A 221 15.19 -6.25 25.16
N SER A 222 14.45 -7.01 24.35
CA SER A 222 13.02 -7.17 24.55
C SER A 222 12.70 -7.87 25.87
N ALA A 223 13.42 -8.94 26.21
CA ALA A 223 13.20 -9.67 27.45
C ALA A 223 13.47 -8.79 28.68
N GLU A 224 14.53 -7.98 28.63
CA GLU A 224 14.84 -6.99 29.67
C GLU A 224 13.69 -6.00 29.86
N TYR A 225 13.25 -5.35 28.78
CA TYR A 225 12.13 -4.40 28.84
C TYR A 225 10.85 -5.05 29.37
N LEU A 226 10.50 -6.24 28.88
CA LEU A 226 9.27 -6.92 29.30
C LEU A 226 9.28 -7.32 30.78
N LYS A 227 10.44 -7.62 31.35
CA LYS A 227 10.60 -7.85 32.79
C LYS A 227 10.32 -6.59 33.61
N THR A 228 10.63 -5.40 33.10
CA THR A 228 10.27 -4.15 33.78
C THR A 228 8.75 -3.95 33.86
N LEU A 229 8.01 -4.39 32.83
CA LEU A 229 6.55 -4.31 32.80
C LEU A 229 5.89 -5.28 33.79
N SER A 230 6.42 -6.50 33.93
CA SER A 230 5.92 -7.46 34.91
C SER A 230 6.15 -6.97 36.34
N ASN A 231 7.37 -6.51 36.64
CA ASN A 231 7.70 -6.00 37.98
C ASN A 231 6.84 -4.79 38.37
N ASN A 232 6.55 -3.89 37.43
CA ASN A 232 5.66 -2.76 37.66
C ASN A 232 4.20 -3.16 37.90
N ARG A 233 3.77 -4.29 37.31
CA ARG A 233 2.46 -4.86 37.59
C ARG A 233 2.42 -5.44 39.00
N ASP A 234 3.42 -6.21 39.38
CA ASP A 234 3.51 -6.84 40.70
C ASP A 234 3.57 -5.77 41.80
N ARG A 235 4.35 -4.69 41.61
CA ARG A 235 4.40 -3.55 42.54
C ARG A 235 3.05 -2.84 42.68
N LYS A 236 2.30 -2.67 41.59
CA LYS A 236 0.95 -2.06 41.64
C LYS A 236 -0.06 -2.97 42.32
N GLU A 237 0.01 -4.29 42.10
CA GLU A 237 -0.84 -5.28 42.77
C GLU A 237 -0.52 -5.36 44.27
N LEU A 238 0.77 -5.32 44.66
CA LEU A 238 1.21 -5.23 46.06
C LEU A 238 0.76 -3.92 46.73
N GLN A 239 0.83 -2.78 46.05
CA GLN A 239 0.33 -1.50 46.58
C GLN A 239 -1.21 -1.47 46.68
N ALA A 240 -1.92 -2.08 45.73
CA ALA A 240 -3.38 -2.19 45.80
C ALA A 240 -3.85 -3.13 46.93
N ASN A 241 -3.14 -4.24 47.16
CA ASN A 241 -3.40 -5.14 48.28
C ASN A 241 -2.98 -4.56 49.63
N GLY A 242 -1.90 -3.78 49.67
CA GLY A 242 -1.46 -3.04 50.86
C GLY A 242 -2.45 -1.93 51.26
N LYS A 243 -3.11 -1.30 50.29
CA LYS A 243 -4.20 -0.33 50.54
C LYS A 243 -5.48 -0.99 51.06
N LYS A 244 -5.82 -2.19 50.56
CA LYS A 244 -6.96 -2.97 51.09
C LYS A 244 -6.73 -3.43 52.54
N THR A 245 -5.50 -3.77 52.91
CA THR A 245 -5.17 -4.16 54.29
C THR A 245 -5.08 -2.98 55.26
N THR A 246 -4.92 -1.73 54.77
CA THR A 246 -5.00 -0.52 55.61
C THR A 246 -6.41 0.07 55.72
N GLU A 247 -7.37 -0.33 54.86
CA GLU A 247 -8.78 0.04 55.00
C GLU A 247 -9.58 -0.91 55.93
N GLU A 248 -9.05 -2.11 56.25
CA GLU A 248 -9.69 -3.06 57.20
C GLU A 248 -9.19 -2.96 58.66
N LEU A 249 -8.20 -2.09 58.94
CA LEU A 249 -7.69 -1.87 60.31
C LEU A 249 -7.57 -0.37 60.59
N GLY A 250 -8.66 0.28 60.98
CA GLY A 250 -8.58 1.65 61.51
C GLY A 250 -9.88 2.46 61.58
N PHE A 251 -10.91 1.96 62.26
CA PHE A 251 -11.96 2.82 62.82
C PHE A 251 -11.70 3.01 64.32
N VAL A 252 -10.94 4.05 64.70
CA VAL A 252 -11.08 4.70 66.02
C VAL A 252 -10.88 6.21 65.87
N SER A 253 -11.81 6.93 66.49
CA SER A 253 -12.11 8.37 66.51
C SER A 253 -10.99 9.32 67.00
N ARG A 254 -10.83 10.51 66.38
CA ARG A 254 -11.25 11.84 66.89
C ARG A 254 -10.53 13.03 66.20
N THR A 255 -11.35 13.94 65.68
CA THR A 255 -11.29 15.43 65.65
C THR A 255 -9.96 16.22 65.70
N ASN A 256 -9.91 17.22 64.80
CA ASN A 256 -9.17 18.50 64.79
C ASN A 256 -7.64 18.48 64.82
N VAL A 257 -6.99 18.83 63.69
CA VAL A 257 -6.17 20.04 63.53
C VAL A 257 -6.16 20.44 62.04
N PHE A 258 -6.71 21.63 61.75
CA PHE A 258 -6.44 22.38 60.53
C PHE A 258 -5.14 23.16 60.73
N THR A 259 -4.41 23.41 59.63
CA THR A 259 -3.25 24.31 59.43
C THR A 259 -1.83 23.73 59.45
N LEU A 260 -1.07 24.19 58.44
CA LEU A 260 0.38 24.21 58.24
C LEU A 260 1.08 22.92 57.76
N ASN A 261 1.37 22.85 56.44
CA ASN A 261 2.73 23.06 55.90
C ASN A 261 2.84 22.70 54.40
N LEU A 262 2.50 23.67 53.55
CA LEU A 262 3.24 23.93 52.31
C LEU A 262 4.56 24.61 52.74
N THR A 263 5.71 23.92 52.71
CA THR A 263 7.10 24.47 52.62
C THR A 263 8.21 23.49 53.09
N ALA A 264 8.20 22.22 52.65
CA ALA A 264 9.30 21.28 52.97
C ALA A 264 9.74 20.40 51.80
N ALA A 265 9.64 20.91 50.57
CA ALA A 265 10.11 20.22 49.36
C ALA A 265 11.30 20.93 48.68
N MET A 266 12.03 21.82 49.37
CA MET A 266 12.92 22.76 48.68
C MET A 266 14.34 22.93 49.26
N LEU A 267 14.82 22.12 50.21
CA LEU A 267 16.12 22.41 50.85
C LEU A 267 17.05 21.23 51.21
N LEU A 268 17.00 20.07 50.55
CA LEU A 268 17.98 18.99 50.83
C LEU A 268 18.43 18.17 49.61
N TRP A 269 18.69 18.81 48.47
CA TRP A 269 19.45 18.16 47.40
C TRP A 269 20.36 19.16 46.68
N ASP A 270 21.39 19.61 47.39
CA ASP A 270 22.52 20.26 46.74
C ASP A 270 23.80 19.97 47.53
N ALA A 271 24.56 18.98 47.05
CA ALA A 271 26.02 18.92 47.18
C ALA A 271 26.55 17.68 46.44
N SER A 272 27.50 17.94 45.52
CA SER A 272 28.48 17.02 44.90
C SER A 272 28.09 16.27 43.61
N CYS A 273 28.34 16.94 42.48
CA CYS A 273 28.97 16.31 41.30
C CYS A 273 30.50 16.31 41.49
N PRO A 274 31.23 15.35 40.89
CA PRO A 274 31.85 15.69 39.60
C PRO A 274 31.78 14.59 38.52
N ASP A 275 31.48 15.09 37.32
CA ASP A 275 31.74 14.62 35.96
C ASP A 275 32.43 13.27 35.68
N LYS A 276 31.73 12.44 34.88
CA LYS A 276 32.23 11.76 33.67
C LYS A 276 31.05 11.12 32.90
N GLN A 277 30.58 11.79 31.85
CA GLN A 277 29.70 11.19 30.82
C GLN A 277 30.52 10.82 29.57
N PRO A 278 30.17 9.75 28.82
CA PRO A 278 30.75 9.51 27.50
C PRO A 278 30.18 10.48 26.46
N LEU A 279 31.05 10.90 25.54
CA LEU A 279 30.79 11.91 24.49
C LEU A 279 29.61 11.53 23.57
N VAL A 280 28.55 12.35 23.59
CA VAL A 280 27.77 12.67 22.39
C VAL A 280 28.22 14.05 21.94
N LYS A 281 28.86 14.14 20.77
CA LYS A 281 29.19 15.44 20.15
C LYS A 281 27.92 16.03 19.52
N THR A 282 27.26 16.95 20.21
CA THR A 282 26.43 17.97 19.59
C THR A 282 27.06 19.32 19.91
N ILE A 283 27.63 19.97 18.89
CA ILE A 283 28.24 21.30 19.02
C ILE A 283 27.14 22.34 18.79
N GLY A 284 26.82 23.13 19.82
CA GLY A 284 26.08 24.39 19.71
C GLY A 284 24.84 24.49 20.63
N PRO A 285 24.57 25.66 21.23
CA PRO A 285 23.29 25.90 21.91
C PRO A 285 22.17 25.94 20.86
N LEU A 286 21.11 25.13 21.06
CA LEU A 286 19.88 25.26 20.26
C LEU A 286 19.31 26.67 20.46
N THR A 287 19.23 27.45 19.40
CA THR A 287 18.56 28.75 19.35
C THR A 287 17.18 28.60 18.72
N ASP A 288 16.29 29.60 18.84
CA ASP A 288 14.97 29.58 18.18
C ASP A 288 15.06 29.46 16.64
N ALA A 289 16.25 29.66 16.05
CA ALA A 289 16.52 29.39 14.63
C ALA A 289 16.66 27.88 14.31
N ASP A 290 16.89 27.02 15.30
CA ASP A 290 16.96 25.56 15.17
C ASP A 290 15.56 24.90 15.21
N ALA A 291 14.51 25.69 15.46
CA ALA A 291 13.16 25.34 15.06
C ALA A 291 13.06 25.48 13.53
N ILE A 292 13.54 24.48 12.79
CA ILE A 292 13.40 24.41 11.32
C ILE A 292 11.92 24.42 10.98
N LYS A 293 11.35 25.62 10.76
CA LYS A 293 10.13 25.77 9.98
C LYS A 293 10.52 25.45 8.55
N LEU A 294 10.26 24.21 8.12
CA LEU A 294 10.41 23.79 6.74
C LEU A 294 9.72 24.83 5.84
N ARG A 295 10.45 25.35 4.84
CA ARG A 295 9.85 26.14 3.77
C ARG A 295 8.77 25.30 3.09
N GLN A 296 7.79 25.95 2.47
CA GLN A 296 6.67 25.26 1.84
C GLN A 296 7.12 24.20 0.80
N CYS A 297 8.28 24.42 0.15
CA CYS A 297 8.93 23.48 -0.77
C CYS A 297 9.67 22.31 -0.09
N GLU A 298 10.04 22.43 1.19
CA GLU A 298 10.82 21.43 1.96
C GLU A 298 9.92 20.41 2.68
N LYS A 299 8.59 20.57 2.61
CA LYS A 299 7.63 19.62 3.18
C LYS A 299 7.63 18.29 2.43
N LYS A 300 8.16 17.27 3.09
CA LYS A 300 8.37 15.91 2.54
C LYS A 300 7.07 15.19 2.21
N GLN A 301 7.11 14.39 1.14
CA GLN A 301 6.01 13.56 0.66
C GLN A 301 6.28 12.08 0.92
N VAL A 302 5.36 11.40 1.59
CA VAL A 302 5.46 9.97 1.91
C VAL A 302 4.51 9.13 1.07
N TYR A 303 4.96 7.98 0.58
CA TYR A 303 4.13 6.95 -0.06
C TYR A 303 4.28 5.56 0.57
N CYS A 304 3.21 4.75 0.57
CA CYS A 304 3.19 3.38 1.08
C CYS A 304 2.69 2.38 0.01
N GLY A 305 3.46 1.33 -0.29
CA GLY A 305 3.11 0.33 -1.32
C GLY A 305 4.17 -0.78 -1.53
N ASN A 306 4.02 -1.60 -2.57
CA ASN A 306 4.96 -2.67 -2.92
C ASN A 306 6.25 -2.12 -3.56
N LEU A 307 7.36 -2.87 -3.49
CA LEU A 307 8.67 -2.38 -3.90
C LEU A 307 8.72 -1.85 -5.36
N PRO A 308 8.26 -2.60 -6.39
CA PRO A 308 8.22 -2.09 -7.76
C PRO A 308 7.46 -0.76 -7.89
N PHE A 309 6.29 -0.65 -7.25
CA PHE A 309 5.50 0.58 -7.33
C PHE A 309 6.16 1.75 -6.58
N ARG A 310 6.80 1.49 -5.43
CA ARG A 310 7.55 2.54 -4.70
C ARG A 310 8.71 3.07 -5.52
N ARG A 311 9.38 2.24 -6.33
CA ARG A 311 10.42 2.69 -7.28
C ARG A 311 9.85 3.64 -8.35
N VAL A 312 8.68 3.33 -8.90
CA VAL A 312 7.96 4.26 -9.80
C VAL A 312 7.70 5.59 -9.09
N CYS A 313 7.20 5.57 -7.85
CA CYS A 313 6.99 6.81 -7.09
C CYS A 313 8.29 7.58 -6.79
N LYS A 314 9.41 6.88 -6.51
CA LYS A 314 10.73 7.51 -6.33
C LYS A 314 11.19 8.24 -7.60
N ARG A 315 11.01 7.63 -8.78
CA ARG A 315 11.31 8.28 -10.08
C ARG A 315 10.57 9.61 -10.24
N PHE A 316 9.30 9.67 -9.83
CA PHE A 316 8.49 10.90 -9.86
C PHE A 316 8.76 11.87 -8.70
N GLY A 317 9.70 11.55 -7.82
CA GLY A 317 10.16 12.46 -6.77
C GLY A 317 9.50 12.26 -5.42
N ALA A 318 8.97 11.09 -5.07
CA ALA A 318 8.63 10.81 -3.68
C ALA A 318 9.87 10.95 -2.77
N ASP A 319 9.75 11.71 -1.67
CA ASP A 319 10.89 11.96 -0.78
C ASP A 319 11.09 10.79 0.19
N ILE A 320 10.00 10.25 0.72
CA ILE A 320 9.98 9.15 1.68
C ILE A 320 9.11 8.02 1.16
N THR A 321 9.61 6.80 1.33
CA THR A 321 8.87 5.58 1.01
C THR A 321 8.66 4.75 2.27
N CYS A 322 7.53 4.04 2.33
CA CYS A 322 7.21 3.15 3.42
C CYS A 322 6.68 1.82 2.86
N GLY A 323 7.11 0.70 3.43
CA GLY A 323 6.57 -0.62 3.08
C GLY A 323 5.06 -0.72 3.35
N GLU A 324 4.40 -1.69 2.72
CA GLU A 324 3.05 -2.07 3.14
C GLU A 324 3.07 -2.57 4.60
N MET A 325 1.89 -2.52 5.24
CA MET A 325 1.71 -2.97 6.62
C MET A 325 2.11 -4.45 6.79
N ALA A 326 3.15 -4.70 7.58
CA ALA A 326 3.63 -6.04 7.91
C ALA A 326 3.15 -6.51 9.29
N MET A 327 2.56 -7.70 9.37
CA MET A 327 2.08 -8.30 10.62
C MET A 327 3.26 -8.83 11.45
N CYS A 328 3.48 -8.27 12.64
CA CYS A 328 4.60 -8.65 13.53
C CYS A 328 4.65 -10.16 13.81
N THR A 329 3.49 -10.79 13.99
CA THR A 329 3.41 -12.25 14.24
C THR A 329 3.95 -13.07 13.08
N ASN A 330 3.69 -12.64 11.84
CA ASN A 330 4.12 -13.36 10.63
C ASN A 330 5.62 -13.16 10.38
N LEU A 331 6.13 -11.96 10.69
CA LEU A 331 7.57 -11.68 10.67
C LEU A 331 8.33 -12.58 11.65
N LEU A 332 7.87 -12.66 12.90
CA LEU A 332 8.46 -13.52 13.94
C LEU A 332 8.36 -15.02 13.60
N GLN A 333 7.43 -15.43 12.74
CA GLN A 333 7.31 -16.80 12.23
C GLN A 333 8.19 -17.08 11.00
N GLY A 334 8.93 -16.10 10.49
CA GLY A 334 9.76 -16.25 9.30
C GLY A 334 8.95 -16.47 8.02
N GLN A 335 7.73 -15.92 7.94
CA GLN A 335 6.87 -16.06 6.76
C GLN A 335 7.41 -15.23 5.60
N GLN A 336 7.84 -15.90 4.52
CA GLN A 336 8.52 -15.24 3.39
C GLN A 336 7.71 -14.12 2.74
N SER A 337 6.38 -14.31 2.61
CA SER A 337 5.49 -13.32 2.01
C SER A 337 5.43 -12.02 2.81
N GLU A 338 5.54 -12.10 4.14
CA GLU A 338 5.53 -10.93 5.01
C GLU A 338 6.88 -10.21 4.98
N TRP A 339 7.97 -10.98 5.02
CA TRP A 339 9.34 -10.44 4.91
C TRP A 339 9.59 -9.74 3.58
N ALA A 340 8.90 -10.12 2.51
CA ALA A 340 8.98 -9.42 1.24
C ALA A 340 8.54 -7.95 1.32
N LEU A 341 7.68 -7.58 2.29
CA LEU A 341 7.22 -6.21 2.50
C LEU A 341 8.30 -5.29 3.08
N LEU A 342 9.35 -5.87 3.69
CA LEU A 342 10.46 -5.17 4.32
C LEU A 342 11.62 -4.86 3.36
N LYS A 343 11.55 -5.37 2.11
CA LYS A 343 12.58 -5.16 1.09
C LYS A 343 12.67 -3.69 0.70
N ARG A 344 13.91 -3.21 0.56
CA ARG A 344 14.29 -1.86 0.16
C ARG A 344 15.13 -1.92 -1.11
N HIS A 345 14.88 -1.06 -2.09
CA HIS A 345 15.77 -0.85 -3.24
C HIS A 345 16.72 0.31 -2.97
N GLU A 346 17.93 0.29 -3.54
CA GLU A 346 18.95 1.34 -3.36
C GLU A 346 18.48 2.74 -3.75
N SER A 347 17.53 2.85 -4.67
CA SER A 347 16.91 4.13 -5.07
C SER A 347 15.99 4.73 -4.00
N GLU A 348 15.71 4.03 -2.90
CA GLU A 348 14.89 4.53 -1.80
C GLU A 348 15.79 5.17 -0.75
N ASP A 349 16.07 6.48 -0.87
CA ASP A 349 16.99 7.21 0.01
C ASP A 349 16.51 7.28 1.47
N LEU A 350 15.19 7.38 1.67
CA LEU A 350 14.53 7.35 2.97
C LEU A 350 13.36 6.35 2.93
N PHE A 351 13.56 5.22 3.61
CA PHE A 351 12.67 4.07 3.62
C PHE A 351 12.37 3.63 5.06
N GLY A 352 11.09 3.46 5.37
CA GLY A 352 10.65 2.86 6.62
C GLY A 352 9.76 1.65 6.44
N VAL A 353 9.66 0.85 7.50
CA VAL A 353 8.78 -0.33 7.53
C VAL A 353 7.61 -0.08 8.46
N GLN A 354 6.40 -0.31 7.97
CA GLN A 354 5.21 -0.20 8.79
C GLN A 354 4.84 -1.56 9.36
N VAL A 355 4.73 -1.66 10.69
CA VAL A 355 4.41 -2.89 11.40
C VAL A 355 3.05 -2.82 12.11
N GLU A 356 2.39 -3.96 12.22
CA GLU A 356 1.07 -4.11 12.81
C GLU A 356 1.05 -5.20 13.89
N GLY A 357 0.47 -4.86 15.02
CA GLY A 357 0.29 -5.75 16.16
C GLY A 357 -0.38 -5.03 17.34
N CYS A 358 -0.73 -5.79 18.36
CA CYS A 358 -1.58 -5.31 19.45
C CYS A 358 -1.10 -5.69 20.87
N PHE A 359 0.10 -6.27 20.98
CA PHE A 359 0.68 -6.70 22.24
C PHE A 359 2.14 -6.20 22.37
N PRO A 360 2.53 -5.65 23.55
CA PRO A 360 3.89 -5.18 23.80
C PRO A 360 4.96 -6.24 23.53
N ASP A 361 4.78 -7.48 23.99
CA ASP A 361 5.75 -8.56 23.81
C ASP A 361 6.04 -8.86 22.34
N THR A 362 5.00 -8.82 21.50
CA THR A 362 5.09 -9.16 20.08
C THR A 362 5.70 -8.00 19.30
N MET A 363 5.25 -6.77 19.58
CA MET A 363 5.75 -5.57 18.90
C MET A 363 7.21 -5.28 19.26
N THR A 364 7.60 -5.39 20.53
CA THR A 364 8.97 -5.14 20.98
C THR A 364 9.94 -6.18 20.42
N ARG A 365 9.61 -7.48 20.45
CA ARG A 365 10.43 -8.52 19.79
C ARG A 365 10.54 -8.33 18.29
N CYS A 366 9.45 -7.91 17.63
CA CYS A 366 9.48 -7.62 16.20
C CYS A 366 10.36 -6.39 15.88
N ALA A 367 10.35 -5.38 16.74
CA ALA A 367 11.21 -4.21 16.60
C ALA A 367 12.70 -4.58 16.77
N GLU A 368 13.04 -5.40 17.76
CA GLU A 368 14.40 -5.92 17.93
C GLU A 368 14.83 -6.82 16.76
N LEU A 369 13.91 -7.66 16.24
CA LEU A 369 14.14 -8.46 15.04
C LEU A 369 14.50 -7.57 13.84
N ILE A 370 13.75 -6.48 13.66
CA ILE A 370 13.99 -5.50 12.60
C ILE A 370 15.34 -4.82 12.81
N ASN A 371 15.60 -4.29 14.01
CA ASN A 371 16.83 -3.59 14.35
C ASN A 371 18.09 -4.41 14.03
N ASN A 372 18.04 -5.71 14.35
CA ASN A 372 19.21 -6.58 14.25
C ASN A 372 19.44 -7.15 12.84
N ASN A 373 18.46 -7.13 11.94
CA ASN A 373 18.51 -7.93 10.71
C ASN A 373 18.18 -7.16 9.42
N ILE A 374 17.65 -5.94 9.51
CA ILE A 374 17.30 -5.16 8.32
C ILE A 374 17.78 -3.71 8.42
N VAL A 375 18.01 -3.11 7.26
CA VAL A 375 18.39 -1.70 7.11
C VAL A 375 17.14 -0.88 6.78
N VAL A 376 16.75 -0.01 7.71
CA VAL A 376 15.61 0.90 7.60
C VAL A 376 15.99 2.24 8.24
N ASP A 377 15.36 3.33 7.78
CA ASP A 377 15.62 4.67 8.31
C ASP A 377 14.63 5.05 9.41
N PHE A 378 13.49 4.35 9.50
CA PHE A 378 12.51 4.44 10.57
C PHE A 378 11.61 3.20 10.63
N VAL A 379 10.96 2.99 11.77
CA VAL A 379 9.90 1.99 11.94
C VAL A 379 8.59 2.70 12.25
N ASP A 380 7.50 2.33 11.58
CA ASP A 380 6.18 2.94 11.77
C ASP A 380 5.19 1.95 12.39
N ILE A 381 4.42 2.38 13.39
CA ILE A 381 3.33 1.58 13.95
C ILE A 381 2.04 1.89 13.20
N ASN A 382 1.42 0.86 12.62
CA ASN A 382 0.06 0.98 12.11
C ASN A 382 -0.96 0.99 13.26
N SER A 383 -1.53 2.16 13.52
CA SER A 383 -2.65 2.37 14.43
C SER A 383 -3.85 2.97 13.69
N GLY A 384 -3.93 2.78 12.37
CA GLY A 384 -4.92 3.40 11.49
C GLY A 384 -5.68 2.43 10.59
N CYS A 385 -5.23 1.17 10.47
CA CYS A 385 -5.86 0.15 9.63
C CYS A 385 -7.30 -0.10 10.11
N PRO A 386 -8.30 0.06 9.24
CA PRO A 386 -9.70 -0.11 9.65
C PRO A 386 -10.19 -1.55 9.47
N ILE A 387 -9.39 -2.47 8.90
CA ILE A 387 -9.82 -3.84 8.55
C ILE A 387 -10.37 -4.56 9.77
N ASP A 388 -11.57 -5.15 9.64
CA ASP A 388 -12.27 -5.72 10.79
C ASP A 388 -11.52 -6.87 11.44
N LEU A 389 -10.81 -7.68 10.66
CA LEU A 389 -9.98 -8.77 11.19
C LEU A 389 -8.84 -8.28 12.09
N VAL A 390 -8.25 -7.13 11.75
CA VAL A 390 -7.18 -6.47 12.52
C VAL A 390 -7.78 -5.77 13.74
N TYR A 391 -8.84 -4.99 13.53
CA TYR A 391 -9.55 -4.27 14.58
C TYR A 391 -10.07 -5.19 15.69
N LYS A 392 -10.71 -6.32 15.34
CA LYS A 392 -11.25 -7.28 16.31
C LYS A 392 -10.17 -7.93 17.19
N LYS A 393 -8.93 -8.03 16.70
CA LYS A 393 -7.78 -8.48 17.50
C LYS A 393 -7.20 -7.36 18.37
N GLY A 394 -7.73 -6.14 18.28
CA GLY A 394 -7.27 -4.95 18.99
C GLY A 394 -6.04 -4.29 18.38
N GLY A 395 -5.76 -4.55 17.09
CA GLY A 395 -4.74 -3.88 16.28
C GLY A 395 -5.33 -2.77 15.41
N GLY A 396 -4.48 -2.12 14.60
CA GLY A 396 -4.84 -1.00 13.74
C GLY A 396 -5.50 0.12 14.56
N CYS A 397 -6.59 0.69 14.05
CA CYS A 397 -7.36 1.69 14.80
C CYS A 397 -7.94 1.18 16.13
N GLY A 398 -8.01 -0.15 16.36
CA GLY A 398 -8.38 -0.73 17.65
C GLY A 398 -7.31 -0.54 18.72
N LEU A 399 -6.05 -0.29 18.34
CA LEU A 399 -4.99 0.02 19.28
C LEU A 399 -5.18 1.40 19.92
N MET A 400 -5.77 2.35 19.19
CA MET A 400 -6.04 3.71 19.68
C MET A 400 -7.00 3.74 20.88
N THR A 401 -7.84 2.72 21.08
CA THR A 401 -8.75 2.65 22.24
C THR A 401 -8.11 1.95 23.45
N ARG A 402 -6.87 1.48 23.32
CA ARG A 402 -6.14 0.70 24.32
C ARG A 402 -4.89 1.45 24.78
N THR A 403 -5.06 2.70 25.20
CA THR A 403 -3.98 3.66 25.53
C THR A 403 -2.83 3.06 26.32
N ARG A 404 -3.10 2.34 27.42
CA ARG A 404 -2.04 1.71 28.23
C ARG A 404 -1.20 0.69 27.46
N LYS A 405 -1.83 -0.15 26.62
CA LYS A 405 -1.08 -1.10 25.79
C LYS A 405 -0.31 -0.39 24.69
N PHE A 406 -0.88 0.66 24.14
CA PHE A 406 -0.23 1.46 23.12
C PHE A 406 1.04 2.14 23.67
N GLU A 407 0.95 2.78 24.83
CA GLU A 407 2.11 3.32 25.56
C GLU A 407 3.20 2.26 25.76
N GLN A 408 2.83 1.08 26.26
CA GLN A 408 3.77 -0.02 26.50
C GLN A 408 4.45 -0.50 25.21
N ILE A 409 3.72 -0.52 24.08
CA ILE A 409 4.27 -0.86 22.77
C ILE A 409 5.27 0.21 22.32
N VAL A 410 4.89 1.50 22.35
CA VAL A 410 5.75 2.60 21.90
C VAL A 410 7.05 2.63 22.72
N LYS A 411 6.94 2.61 24.05
CA LYS A 411 8.11 2.61 24.94
C LYS A 411 8.99 1.38 24.74
N GLY A 412 8.39 0.20 24.54
CA GLY A 412 9.15 -1.02 24.32
C GLY A 412 9.86 -1.06 22.98
N MET A 413 9.23 -0.57 21.92
CA MET A 413 9.88 -0.48 20.60
C MET A 413 11.00 0.57 20.62
N ASN A 414 10.78 1.74 21.22
CA ASN A 414 11.82 2.76 21.40
C ASN A 414 13.02 2.25 22.21
N TYR A 415 12.80 1.34 23.16
CA TYR A 415 13.88 0.76 23.96
C TYR A 415 14.84 -0.12 23.13
N VAL A 416 14.36 -0.74 22.05
CA VAL A 416 15.14 -1.72 21.26
C VAL A 416 15.59 -1.20 19.89
N LEU A 417 14.99 -0.12 19.39
CA LEU A 417 15.29 0.45 18.08
C LEU A 417 16.38 1.52 18.18
N ASP A 418 17.32 1.47 17.25
CA ASP A 418 18.34 2.51 17.07
C ASP A 418 17.87 3.61 16.08
N VAL A 419 16.71 3.42 15.45
CA VAL A 419 16.10 4.33 14.47
C VAL A 419 14.80 4.95 15.01
N PRO A 420 14.38 6.12 14.49
CA PRO A 420 13.13 6.77 14.91
C PRO A 420 11.90 5.86 14.78
N LEU A 421 11.04 5.92 15.81
CA LEU A 421 9.74 5.25 15.81
C LEU A 421 8.63 6.24 15.49
N THR A 422 7.89 5.98 14.42
CA THR A 422 6.77 6.79 13.97
C THR A 422 5.46 6.06 14.16
N VAL A 423 4.35 6.80 14.11
CA VAL A 423 3.02 6.21 14.31
C VAL A 423 2.05 6.76 13.28
N LYS A 424 1.31 5.88 12.61
CA LYS A 424 0.19 6.26 11.74
C LYS A 424 -1.16 5.98 12.39
N ILE A 425 -1.96 7.02 12.59
CA ILE A 425 -3.31 6.98 13.18
C ILE A 425 -4.41 7.50 12.24
N ARG A 426 -5.65 7.31 12.68
CA ARG A 426 -6.88 7.95 12.16
C ARG A 426 -7.38 9.00 13.14
N THR A 427 -8.45 9.72 12.81
CA THR A 427 -9.06 10.68 13.76
C THR A 427 -9.66 10.00 14.99
N GLY A 428 -10.11 8.75 14.84
CA GLY A 428 -10.72 7.93 15.88
C GLY A 428 -11.36 6.67 15.29
N VAL A 429 -12.11 5.93 16.11
CA VAL A 429 -12.86 4.75 15.65
C VAL A 429 -14.21 5.17 15.06
N GLN A 430 -14.97 5.96 15.82
CA GLN A 430 -16.35 6.31 15.48
C GLN A 430 -16.43 7.62 14.70
N GLU A 431 -17.44 7.76 13.84
CA GLU A 431 -17.76 9.06 13.23
C GLU A 431 -18.20 10.07 14.32
N LYS A 432 -17.80 11.35 14.17
CA LYS A 432 -18.09 12.44 15.12
C LYS A 432 -17.50 12.31 16.53
N SER A 433 -16.76 11.24 16.83
CA SER A 433 -16.07 11.04 18.11
C SER A 433 -14.56 10.88 17.87
N ASN A 434 -13.93 12.00 17.52
CA ASN A 434 -12.49 12.04 17.27
C ASN A 434 -11.73 11.87 18.61
N THR A 435 -10.67 11.07 18.63
CA THR A 435 -9.84 10.81 19.82
C THR A 435 -8.36 11.13 19.62
N ALA A 436 -7.92 11.35 18.37
CA ALA A 436 -6.52 11.62 18.06
C ALA A 436 -5.94 12.81 18.85
N HIS A 437 -6.70 13.90 18.97
CA HIS A 437 -6.32 15.11 19.74
C HIS A 437 -6.00 14.82 21.22
N LYS A 438 -6.57 13.77 21.81
CA LYS A 438 -6.28 13.36 23.19
C LYS A 438 -5.04 12.49 23.29
N LEU A 439 -4.77 11.69 22.25
CA LEU A 439 -3.63 10.76 22.22
C LEU A 439 -2.32 11.42 21.76
N ILE A 440 -2.38 12.42 20.89
CA ILE A 440 -1.18 13.07 20.33
C ILE A 440 -0.26 13.64 21.41
N PRO A 441 -0.75 14.39 22.43
CA PRO A 441 0.11 14.86 23.52
C PRO A 441 0.75 13.72 24.32
N GLU A 442 0.03 12.61 24.52
CA GLU A 442 0.56 11.43 25.19
C GLU A 442 1.65 10.74 24.37
N MET A 443 1.46 10.59 23.05
CA MET A 443 2.46 10.01 22.14
C MET A 443 3.78 10.76 22.18
N LYS A 444 3.75 12.09 22.33
CA LYS A 444 4.96 12.90 22.56
C LYS A 444 5.68 12.47 23.83
N ASN A 445 4.96 12.29 24.94
CA ASN A 445 5.53 11.82 26.21
C ASN A 445 6.03 10.37 26.14
N TRP A 446 5.48 9.55 25.23
CA TRP A 446 5.93 8.17 25.03
C TRP A 446 7.19 8.06 24.16
N GLY A 447 7.59 9.16 23.50
CA GLY A 447 8.79 9.23 22.66
C GLY A 447 8.55 8.92 21.18
N VAL A 448 7.34 9.15 20.65
CA VAL A 448 7.09 9.04 19.20
C VAL A 448 7.83 10.16 18.46
N SER A 449 8.60 9.83 17.43
CA SER A 449 9.40 10.78 16.66
C SER A 449 8.63 11.53 15.58
N MET A 450 7.56 10.93 15.04
CA MET A 450 6.67 11.56 14.04
C MET A 450 5.30 10.89 14.04
N ILE A 451 4.23 11.67 13.85
CA ILE A 451 2.86 11.17 13.78
C ILE A 451 2.30 11.41 12.38
N THR A 452 1.72 10.40 11.75
CA THR A 452 0.90 10.57 10.54
C THR A 452 -0.57 10.44 10.87
N LEU A 453 -1.38 11.46 10.60
CA LEU A 453 -2.82 11.47 10.87
C LEU A 453 -3.63 11.39 9.58
N HIS A 454 -4.38 10.30 9.40
CA HIS A 454 -5.43 10.23 8.37
C HIS A 454 -6.68 10.97 8.86
N GLY A 455 -7.15 11.96 8.10
CA GLY A 455 -8.29 12.82 8.43
C GLY A 455 -9.67 12.14 8.40
N ARG A 456 -9.74 10.82 8.56
CA ARG A 456 -11.00 10.08 8.69
C ARG A 456 -10.99 9.19 9.91
N SER A 457 -12.18 8.94 10.46
CA SER A 457 -12.39 7.86 11.43
C SER A 457 -12.35 6.49 10.75
N ARG A 458 -12.29 5.42 11.53
CA ARG A 458 -12.40 4.04 11.00
C ARG A 458 -13.74 3.83 10.28
N GLU A 459 -14.84 4.24 10.90
CA GLU A 459 -16.21 4.04 10.38
C GLU A 459 -16.46 4.78 9.06
N GLN A 460 -15.90 5.98 8.91
CA GLN A 460 -16.00 6.75 7.68
C GLN A 460 -15.33 6.06 6.48
N ARG A 461 -14.42 5.10 6.70
CA ARG A 461 -13.70 4.36 5.65
C ARG A 461 -13.20 5.31 4.54
N TYR A 462 -13.91 5.34 3.41
CA TYR A 462 -13.71 6.21 2.26
C TYR A 462 -15.01 6.87 1.78
N THR A 463 -16.08 6.84 2.58
CA THR A 463 -17.41 7.37 2.21
C THR A 463 -17.54 8.88 2.46
N LYS A 464 -16.65 9.44 3.29
CA LYS A 464 -16.58 10.88 3.60
C LYS A 464 -15.27 11.49 3.10
N LEU A 465 -15.17 12.81 3.13
CA LEU A 465 -13.91 13.53 2.88
C LEU A 465 -13.00 13.47 4.12
N ALA A 466 -11.70 13.65 3.91
CA ALA A 466 -10.75 13.85 4.99
C ALA A 466 -10.93 15.24 5.62
N ASP A 467 -10.98 15.29 6.95
CA ASP A 467 -11.13 16.49 7.76
C ASP A 467 -9.75 17.14 8.00
N TRP A 468 -9.40 18.08 7.13
CA TRP A 468 -8.13 18.80 7.18
C TRP A 468 -8.10 19.91 8.25
N ASP A 469 -9.25 20.43 8.66
CA ASP A 469 -9.35 21.38 9.78
C ASP A 469 -9.02 20.69 11.11
N TYR A 470 -9.50 19.46 11.28
CA TYR A 470 -9.13 18.64 12.41
C TYR A 470 -7.65 18.22 12.38
N ILE A 471 -7.08 17.95 11.20
CA ILE A 471 -5.63 17.75 11.04
C ILE A 471 -4.86 19.01 11.45
N SER A 472 -5.31 20.19 11.05
CA SER A 472 -4.69 21.48 11.45
C SER A 472 -4.65 21.63 12.98
N THR A 473 -5.77 21.34 13.64
CA THR A 473 -5.87 21.36 15.11
C THR A 473 -4.89 20.37 15.74
N CYS A 474 -4.83 19.14 15.21
CA CYS A 474 -3.93 18.10 15.70
C CYS A 474 -2.45 18.43 15.45
N SER A 475 -2.12 19.10 14.33
CA SER A 475 -0.75 19.52 14.02
C SER A 475 -0.20 20.47 15.07
N LYS A 476 -1.02 21.44 15.51
CA LYS A 476 -0.68 22.37 16.59
C LYS A 476 -0.42 21.64 17.92
N LEU A 477 -1.25 20.64 18.24
CA LEU A 477 -1.11 19.82 19.46
C LEU A 477 0.12 18.91 19.44
N ALA A 478 0.57 18.48 18.26
CA ALA A 478 1.73 17.61 18.12
C ALA A 478 3.05 18.33 18.42
N SER A 479 3.10 19.65 18.27
CA SER A 479 4.32 20.44 18.41
C SER A 479 5.10 20.15 19.72
N PRO A 480 6.44 19.96 19.65
CA PRO A 480 7.31 20.07 18.47
C PRO A 480 7.44 18.78 17.64
N VAL A 481 6.73 17.69 17.98
CA VAL A 481 6.78 16.44 17.21
C VAL A 481 6.15 16.69 15.82
N PRO A 482 6.85 16.38 14.71
CA PRO A 482 6.31 16.56 13.37
C PRO A 482 5.03 15.75 13.16
N LEU A 483 4.00 16.41 12.60
CA LEU A 483 2.75 15.76 12.20
C LEU A 483 2.58 15.82 10.68
N PHE A 484 2.39 14.66 10.07
CA PHE A 484 2.12 14.50 8.65
C PHE A 484 0.62 14.31 8.42
N GLY A 485 0.06 15.16 7.56
CA GLY A 485 -1.34 15.07 7.15
C GLY A 485 -1.54 13.99 6.09
N ASN A 486 -2.66 13.25 6.16
CA ASN A 486 -3.00 12.24 5.16
C ASN A 486 -4.50 12.28 4.83
N GLY A 487 -4.81 12.23 3.55
CA GLY A 487 -6.18 12.07 3.06
C GLY A 487 -6.49 12.92 1.84
N ASP A 488 -7.03 12.28 0.80
CA ASP A 488 -7.71 12.94 -0.32
C ASP A 488 -6.88 13.90 -1.18
N ILE A 489 -5.56 13.77 -1.15
CA ILE A 489 -4.67 14.46 -2.08
C ILE A 489 -4.70 13.75 -3.45
N LEU A 490 -5.23 14.43 -4.47
CA LEU A 490 -5.19 14.00 -5.87
C LEU A 490 -4.63 15.09 -6.81
N SER A 491 -4.26 16.26 -6.31
CA SER A 491 -3.70 17.35 -7.12
C SER A 491 -2.63 18.12 -6.35
N TYR A 492 -1.84 18.94 -7.06
CA TYR A 492 -0.87 19.79 -6.39
C TYR A 492 -1.57 20.85 -5.54
N GLU A 493 -2.73 21.35 -5.94
CA GLU A 493 -3.53 22.30 -5.18
C GLU A 493 -4.08 21.68 -3.90
N ASP A 494 -4.51 20.42 -3.93
CA ASP A 494 -4.88 19.70 -2.70
C ASP A 494 -3.68 19.64 -1.75
N ALA A 495 -2.48 19.34 -2.28
CA ALA A 495 -1.27 19.29 -1.49
C ALA A 495 -0.87 20.66 -0.92
N MET A 496 -1.01 21.74 -1.69
CA MET A 496 -0.71 23.09 -1.23
C MET A 496 -1.70 23.53 -0.13
N LYS A 497 -3.00 23.32 -0.33
CA LYS A 497 -4.01 23.56 0.72
C LYS A 497 -3.74 22.75 1.98
N ALA A 498 -3.38 21.47 1.82
CA ALA A 498 -2.98 20.62 2.93
C ALA A 498 -1.75 21.16 3.66
N ARG A 499 -0.75 21.64 2.95
CA ARG A 499 0.45 22.23 3.55
C ARG A 499 0.11 23.49 4.38
N ASP A 500 -0.93 24.24 4.03
CA ASP A 500 -1.35 25.44 4.77
C ASP A 500 -1.98 25.12 6.14
N THR A 501 -2.30 23.85 6.41
CA THR A 501 -2.80 23.39 7.72
C THR A 501 -1.73 23.34 8.83
N GLY A 502 -0.49 23.74 8.54
CA GLY A 502 0.61 23.73 9.49
C GLY A 502 1.20 22.35 9.74
N VAL A 503 0.89 21.35 8.91
CA VAL A 503 1.55 20.03 8.91
C VAL A 503 3.01 20.13 8.45
N SER A 504 3.87 19.28 9.00
CA SER A 504 5.29 19.21 8.64
C SER A 504 5.54 18.48 7.31
N GLY A 505 4.55 17.70 6.85
CA GLY A 505 4.62 16.94 5.60
C GLY A 505 3.26 16.34 5.26
N ILE A 506 3.18 15.70 4.09
CA ILE A 506 1.97 15.04 3.63
C ILE A 506 2.27 13.60 3.22
N MET A 507 1.37 12.68 3.58
CA MET A 507 1.41 11.32 3.05
C MET A 507 0.35 11.17 1.97
N ILE A 508 0.76 10.69 0.80
CA ILE A 508 -0.09 10.44 -0.37
C ILE A 508 -0.20 8.92 -0.53
N ALA A 509 -1.43 8.43 -0.74
CA ALA A 509 -1.68 7.00 -0.92
C ALA A 509 -2.43 6.75 -2.22
N ARG A 510 -3.77 6.83 -2.20
CA ARG A 510 -4.61 6.59 -3.39
C ARG A 510 -4.33 7.56 -4.54
N GLY A 511 -3.96 8.81 -4.26
CA GLY A 511 -3.57 9.76 -5.30
C GLY A 511 -2.41 9.26 -6.15
N ALA A 512 -1.37 8.71 -5.51
CA ALA A 512 -0.22 8.13 -6.20
C ALA A 512 -0.59 6.85 -6.98
N LEU A 513 -1.51 6.02 -6.48
CA LEU A 513 -2.03 4.86 -7.24
C LEU A 513 -2.84 5.28 -8.48
N ILE A 514 -3.53 6.43 -8.44
CA ILE A 514 -4.26 6.96 -9.59
C ILE A 514 -3.29 7.60 -10.58
N LYS A 515 -2.35 8.41 -10.09
CA LYS A 515 -1.29 9.04 -10.90
C LYS A 515 0.02 9.16 -10.12
N PRO A 516 1.04 8.32 -10.38
CA PRO A 516 2.31 8.37 -9.64
C PRO A 516 3.10 9.67 -9.86
N TRP A 517 2.89 10.38 -10.97
CA TRP A 517 3.51 11.69 -11.24
C TRP A 517 2.96 12.84 -10.37
N ILE A 518 2.00 12.58 -9.47
CA ILE A 518 1.52 13.57 -8.48
C ILE A 518 2.67 14.17 -7.66
N PHE A 519 3.74 13.42 -7.36
CA PHE A 519 4.89 13.96 -6.64
C PHE A 519 5.61 15.03 -7.46
N THR A 520 5.75 14.83 -8.77
CA THR A 520 6.31 15.82 -9.71
C THR A 520 5.41 17.04 -9.82
N GLU A 521 4.10 16.85 -9.97
CA GLU A 521 3.14 17.96 -9.99
C GLU A 521 3.23 18.85 -8.74
N ILE A 522 3.40 18.25 -7.55
CA ILE A 522 3.52 19.00 -6.30
C ILE A 522 4.87 19.73 -6.20
N LYS A 523 5.96 19.12 -6.69
CA LYS A 523 7.28 19.76 -6.69
C LYS A 523 7.33 20.94 -7.65
N GLU A 524 6.70 20.80 -8.82
CA GLU A 524 6.65 21.84 -9.86
C GLU A 524 5.48 22.81 -9.68
N SER A 525 4.54 22.53 -8.75
CA SER A 525 3.31 23.30 -8.54
C SER A 525 2.51 23.54 -9.82
N ARG A 526 2.40 22.49 -10.65
CA ARG A 526 1.62 22.52 -11.90
C ARG A 526 1.01 21.16 -12.21
N HIS A 527 -0.02 21.16 -13.05
CA HIS A 527 -0.57 19.92 -13.60
C HIS A 527 0.32 19.32 -14.69
N TRP A 528 0.28 18.00 -14.76
CA TRP A 528 0.88 17.23 -15.84
C TRP A 528 -0.23 16.55 -16.64
N ASP A 529 -0.29 16.85 -17.93
CA ASP A 529 -1.16 16.18 -18.90
C ASP A 529 -0.33 15.28 -19.82
N ILE A 530 0.14 14.15 -19.29
CA ILE A 530 1.00 13.24 -20.04
C ILE A 530 0.20 12.40 -21.06
N SER A 531 0.85 12.10 -22.17
CA SER A 531 0.30 11.31 -23.26
C SER A 531 0.00 9.86 -22.83
N SER A 532 -0.82 9.16 -23.61
CA SER A 532 -1.09 7.74 -23.38
C SER A 532 0.17 6.86 -23.54
N SER A 533 1.07 7.21 -24.45
CA SER A 533 2.36 6.54 -24.64
C SER A 533 3.27 6.68 -23.42
N GLU A 534 3.45 7.90 -22.89
CA GLU A 534 4.21 8.12 -21.66
C GLU A 534 3.60 7.33 -20.49
N ARG A 535 2.26 7.24 -20.40
CA ARG A 535 1.61 6.42 -19.39
C ARG A 535 1.89 4.93 -19.55
N LEU A 536 1.92 4.42 -20.77
CA LEU A 536 2.26 3.03 -21.04
C LEU A 536 3.73 2.74 -20.70
N ASP A 537 4.63 3.68 -20.95
CA ASP A 537 6.04 3.55 -20.56
C ASP A 537 6.20 3.45 -19.04
N ILE A 538 5.41 4.18 -18.25
CA ILE A 538 5.39 4.03 -16.78
C ILE A 538 4.90 2.62 -16.37
N LEU A 539 3.88 2.08 -17.05
CA LEU A 539 3.44 0.70 -16.81
C LEU A 539 4.54 -0.30 -17.17
N ARG A 540 5.29 -0.05 -18.26
CA ARG A 540 6.45 -0.87 -18.68
C ARG A 540 7.58 -0.85 -17.65
N GLU A 541 7.88 0.31 -17.07
CA GLU A 541 8.85 0.41 -15.98
C GLU A 541 8.40 -0.38 -14.75
N PHE A 542 7.13 -0.27 -14.37
CA PHE A 542 6.58 -1.08 -13.28
C PHE A 542 6.74 -2.58 -13.55
N THR A 543 6.45 -3.03 -14.78
CA THR A 543 6.63 -4.45 -15.14
C THR A 543 8.10 -4.84 -15.10
N ASN A 544 9.02 -4.01 -15.57
CA ASN A 544 10.46 -4.26 -15.50
C ASN A 544 10.94 -4.42 -14.05
N PHE A 545 10.56 -3.49 -13.17
CA PHE A 545 10.85 -3.61 -11.73
C PHE A 545 10.17 -4.83 -11.10
N GLY A 546 9.00 -5.23 -11.60
CA GLY A 546 8.30 -6.43 -11.20
C GLY A 546 9.06 -7.71 -11.59
N LEU A 547 9.59 -7.79 -12.81
CA LEU A 547 10.39 -8.93 -13.27
C LEU A 547 11.70 -9.06 -12.48
N GLU A 548 12.35 -7.94 -12.15
CA GLU A 548 13.52 -7.92 -11.26
C GLU A 548 13.16 -8.44 -9.86
N HIS A 549 12.02 -8.00 -9.32
CA HIS A 549 11.66 -8.29 -7.94
C HIS A 549 11.00 -9.67 -7.71
N TRP A 550 10.18 -10.13 -8.65
CA TRP A 550 9.39 -11.37 -8.54
C TRP A 550 9.84 -12.47 -9.47
N GLY A 551 10.54 -12.12 -10.56
CA GLY A 551 11.14 -13.04 -11.50
C GLY A 551 10.69 -12.84 -12.94
N SER A 552 11.55 -13.29 -13.86
CA SER A 552 11.26 -13.35 -15.29
C SER A 552 10.82 -14.74 -15.76
N ASP A 553 10.74 -15.73 -14.87
CA ASP A 553 10.09 -17.01 -15.12
C ASP A 553 8.56 -16.85 -15.21
N THR A 554 7.84 -17.89 -15.67
CA THR A 554 6.38 -17.86 -15.81
C THR A 554 5.70 -17.39 -14.52
N ARG A 555 6.15 -17.88 -13.37
CA ARG A 555 5.58 -17.50 -12.07
C ARG A 555 5.84 -16.03 -11.74
N GLY A 556 7.04 -15.53 -11.98
CA GLY A 556 7.41 -14.14 -11.75
C GLY A 556 6.65 -13.17 -12.65
N VAL A 557 6.51 -13.51 -13.94
CA VAL A 557 5.69 -12.77 -14.92
C VAL A 557 4.25 -12.67 -14.45
N GLU A 558 3.62 -13.79 -14.08
CA GLU A 558 2.21 -13.80 -13.66
C GLU A 558 1.97 -13.13 -12.31
N LYS A 559 2.98 -13.16 -11.43
CA LYS A 559 2.95 -12.36 -10.20
C LYS A 559 3.01 -10.86 -10.52
N THR A 560 3.91 -10.44 -11.41
CA THR A 560 4.01 -9.06 -11.90
C THR A 560 2.68 -8.62 -12.51
N ARG A 561 2.09 -9.44 -13.39
CA ARG A 561 0.78 -9.20 -14.00
C ARG A 561 -0.30 -8.99 -12.96
N THR A 562 -0.36 -9.84 -11.93
CA THR A 562 -1.35 -9.71 -10.86
C THR A 562 -1.25 -8.35 -10.18
N PHE A 563 -0.04 -7.88 -9.83
CA PHE A 563 0.11 -6.57 -9.20
C PHE A 563 -0.11 -5.40 -10.18
N LEU A 564 0.22 -5.55 -11.46
CA LEU A 564 -0.12 -4.57 -12.50
C LEU A 564 -1.63 -4.40 -12.62
N LEU A 565 -2.39 -5.51 -12.69
CA LEU A 565 -3.85 -5.48 -12.77
C LEU A 565 -4.50 -4.85 -11.52
N GLU A 566 -3.95 -5.11 -10.32
CA GLU A 566 -4.40 -4.41 -9.12
C GLU A 566 -4.15 -2.89 -9.21
N TRP A 567 -3.03 -2.48 -9.80
CA TRP A 567 -2.73 -1.06 -9.99
C TRP A 567 -3.62 -0.41 -11.06
N LEU A 568 -3.84 -1.08 -12.20
CA LEU A 568 -4.75 -0.61 -13.26
C LEU A 568 -6.16 -0.33 -12.73
N SER A 569 -6.62 -1.08 -11.72
CA SER A 569 -7.91 -0.83 -11.06
C SER A 569 -8.02 0.52 -10.33
N PHE A 570 -6.89 1.19 -10.07
CA PHE A 570 -6.82 2.57 -9.60
C PHE A 570 -6.50 3.55 -10.71
N LEU A 571 -5.53 3.23 -11.57
CA LEU A 571 -5.07 4.10 -12.65
C LEU A 571 -6.19 4.45 -13.64
N CYS A 572 -7.14 3.53 -13.87
CA CYS A 572 -8.31 3.78 -14.73
C CYS A 572 -9.23 4.93 -14.25
N ARG A 573 -8.97 5.47 -13.05
CA ARG A 573 -9.68 6.62 -12.50
C ARG A 573 -9.06 7.95 -12.86
N TYR A 574 -7.83 7.96 -13.39
CA TYR A 574 -7.19 9.17 -13.89
C TYR A 574 -7.94 9.64 -15.14
N ILE A 575 -8.20 10.94 -15.19
CA ILE A 575 -8.73 11.62 -16.36
C ILE A 575 -7.64 12.60 -16.82
N PRO A 576 -7.22 12.55 -18.10
CA PRO A 576 -6.28 13.52 -18.66
C PRO A 576 -6.73 14.95 -18.41
N VAL A 577 -5.78 15.82 -18.07
CA VAL A 577 -6.11 17.18 -17.63
C VAL A 577 -6.74 17.97 -18.78
N GLY A 578 -6.28 17.75 -20.01
CA GLY A 578 -6.87 18.36 -21.21
C GLY A 578 -8.31 17.98 -21.51
N LEU A 579 -8.82 16.90 -20.90
CA LEU A 579 -10.20 16.41 -21.06
C LEU A 579 -11.14 16.92 -19.97
N LEU A 580 -10.61 17.44 -18.86
CA LEU A 580 -11.41 17.99 -17.78
C LEU A 580 -11.98 19.36 -18.19
N GLU A 581 -13.25 19.57 -17.88
CA GLU A 581 -13.88 20.89 -17.95
C GLU A 581 -13.43 21.75 -16.75
N ARG A 582 -13.34 21.12 -15.58
CA ARG A 582 -12.86 21.75 -14.34
C ARG A 582 -11.68 20.99 -13.76
N VAL A 583 -10.58 21.71 -13.59
CA VAL A 583 -9.38 21.23 -12.91
C VAL A 583 -9.34 21.80 -11.48
N PRO A 584 -8.90 21.03 -10.46
CA PRO A 584 -8.54 19.62 -10.50
C PRO A 584 -9.72 18.64 -10.36
N GLN A 585 -9.50 17.41 -10.83
CA GLN A 585 -10.34 16.25 -10.51
C GLN A 585 -10.28 15.98 -9.00
N LYS A 586 -11.44 15.78 -8.36
CA LYS A 586 -11.51 15.40 -6.95
C LYS A 586 -11.43 13.89 -6.76
N ILE A 587 -10.85 13.44 -5.65
CA ILE A 587 -10.62 12.01 -5.39
C ILE A 587 -11.90 11.17 -5.27
N ASN A 588 -13.04 11.80 -4.96
CA ASN A 588 -14.34 11.15 -4.84
C ASN A 588 -15.13 11.20 -6.16
N GLU A 589 -14.70 11.97 -7.14
CA GLU A 589 -15.29 11.99 -8.47
C GLU A 589 -14.96 10.68 -9.20
N ARG A 590 -15.94 10.17 -9.92
CA ARG A 590 -15.80 9.01 -10.81
C ARG A 590 -15.87 9.49 -12.26
N PRO A 591 -15.00 8.97 -13.14
CA PRO A 591 -15.12 9.27 -14.56
C PRO A 591 -16.47 8.70 -15.07
N PRO A 592 -17.29 9.50 -15.76
CA PRO A 592 -18.33 8.96 -16.63
C PRO A 592 -17.69 8.19 -17.81
N TYR A 593 -18.49 7.62 -18.70
CA TYR A 593 -17.94 7.08 -19.94
C TYR A 593 -17.47 8.25 -20.83
N TYR A 594 -16.21 8.20 -21.23
CA TYR A 594 -15.60 9.19 -22.11
C TYR A 594 -14.65 8.52 -23.08
N MET A 595 -14.48 9.09 -24.27
CA MET A 595 -13.45 8.71 -25.22
C MET A 595 -12.19 9.50 -24.93
N GLY A 596 -11.06 8.81 -24.80
CA GLY A 596 -9.76 9.45 -24.73
C GLY A 596 -9.35 10.06 -26.08
N ARG A 597 -8.18 10.73 -26.14
CA ARG A 597 -7.68 11.34 -27.39
C ARG A 597 -7.25 10.30 -28.42
N ASN A 598 -7.02 9.06 -27.99
CA ASN A 598 -6.68 7.92 -28.83
C ASN A 598 -7.12 6.61 -28.17
N TYR A 599 -6.98 5.51 -28.91
CA TYR A 599 -7.35 4.16 -28.48
C TYR A 599 -6.77 3.77 -27.11
N LEU A 600 -5.45 3.91 -26.94
CA LEU A 600 -4.76 3.53 -25.72
C LEU A 600 -5.26 4.33 -24.50
N GLU A 601 -5.63 5.58 -24.74
CA GLU A 601 -6.17 6.45 -23.72
C GLU A 601 -7.57 6.03 -23.25
N SER A 602 -8.45 5.69 -24.19
CA SER A 602 -9.74 5.08 -23.92
C SER A 602 -9.58 3.72 -23.23
N LEU A 603 -8.64 2.89 -23.68
CA LEU A 603 -8.38 1.56 -23.11
C LEU A 603 -7.97 1.67 -21.63
N MET A 604 -7.08 2.61 -21.30
CA MET A 604 -6.68 2.87 -19.92
C MET A 604 -7.79 3.45 -19.04
N ALA A 605 -8.78 4.14 -19.63
CA ALA A 605 -9.95 4.66 -18.91
C ALA A 605 -10.99 3.58 -18.57
N SER A 606 -10.94 2.43 -19.26
CA SER A 606 -11.92 1.36 -19.09
C SER A 606 -11.93 0.80 -17.66
N GLN A 607 -13.12 0.50 -17.16
CA GLN A 607 -13.32 -0.22 -15.89
C GLN A 607 -13.56 -1.72 -16.11
N ASN A 608 -13.48 -2.21 -17.35
CA ASN A 608 -13.63 -3.62 -17.68
C ASN A 608 -12.31 -4.36 -17.42
N VAL A 609 -12.40 -5.48 -16.69
CA VAL A 609 -11.22 -6.31 -16.37
C VAL A 609 -10.55 -6.89 -17.63
N GLY A 610 -11.32 -7.19 -18.68
CA GLY A 610 -10.79 -7.68 -19.94
C GLY A 610 -9.84 -6.68 -20.61
N ASP A 611 -10.15 -5.39 -20.52
CA ASP A 611 -9.31 -4.33 -21.08
C ASP A 611 -8.00 -4.16 -20.31
N TRP A 612 -8.03 -4.34 -18.99
CA TRP A 612 -6.80 -4.36 -18.18
C TRP A 612 -5.93 -5.58 -18.51
N ILE A 613 -6.56 -6.72 -18.80
CA ILE A 613 -5.84 -7.91 -19.27
C ILE A 613 -5.16 -7.59 -20.61
N ARG A 614 -5.86 -6.97 -21.57
CA ARG A 614 -5.28 -6.54 -22.85
C ARG A 614 -4.04 -5.65 -22.65
N ILE A 615 -4.13 -4.63 -21.79
CA ILE A 615 -2.97 -3.78 -21.44
C ILE A 615 -1.81 -4.62 -20.87
N SER A 616 -2.13 -5.57 -19.98
CA SER A 616 -1.10 -6.43 -19.41
C SER A 616 -0.45 -7.35 -20.44
N GLU A 617 -1.20 -7.80 -21.46
CA GLU A 617 -0.67 -8.62 -22.55
C GLU A 617 0.30 -7.85 -23.44
N MET A 618 0.06 -6.55 -23.64
CA MET A 618 1.00 -5.66 -24.36
C MET A 618 2.38 -5.58 -23.67
N LEU A 619 2.47 -5.83 -22.36
CA LEU A 619 3.69 -5.66 -21.56
C LEU A 619 4.32 -6.97 -21.10
N LEU A 620 3.52 -8.02 -20.92
CA LEU A 620 3.91 -9.29 -20.31
C LEU A 620 3.51 -10.51 -21.16
N GLY A 621 3.09 -10.30 -22.42
CA GLY A 621 2.66 -11.35 -23.32
C GLY A 621 1.30 -11.96 -22.96
N PRO A 622 0.83 -12.95 -23.73
CA PRO A 622 -0.51 -13.51 -23.60
C PRO A 622 -0.74 -14.17 -22.24
N VAL A 623 -1.96 -14.08 -21.72
CA VAL A 623 -2.34 -14.77 -20.49
C VAL A 623 -2.59 -16.27 -20.73
N PRO A 624 -2.44 -17.14 -19.71
CA PRO A 624 -2.87 -18.53 -19.80
C PRO A 624 -4.37 -18.66 -20.15
N LYS A 625 -4.77 -19.71 -20.88
CA LYS A 625 -6.16 -19.91 -21.37
C LYS A 625 -7.24 -19.79 -20.29
N ASN A 626 -6.95 -20.21 -19.06
CA ASN A 626 -7.89 -20.17 -17.92
C ASN A 626 -7.62 -19.00 -16.96
N PHE A 627 -6.87 -17.98 -17.38
CA PHE A 627 -6.56 -16.84 -16.55
C PHE A 627 -7.83 -16.06 -16.21
N SER A 628 -7.98 -15.75 -14.93
CA SER A 628 -9.05 -14.88 -14.46
C SER A 628 -8.52 -13.97 -13.37
N PHE A 629 -8.92 -12.70 -13.45
CA PHE A 629 -8.57 -11.70 -12.47
C PHE A 629 -9.83 -11.12 -11.83
N LEU A 630 -9.76 -10.89 -10.52
CA LEU A 630 -10.77 -10.15 -9.77
C LEU A 630 -10.02 -9.18 -8.84
N PRO A 631 -10.18 -7.86 -9.02
CA PRO A 631 -9.48 -6.86 -8.20
C PRO A 631 -9.82 -6.99 -6.72
N LYS A 632 -8.83 -6.75 -5.85
CA LYS A 632 -8.97 -6.86 -4.38
C LYS A 632 -9.90 -5.81 -3.78
N HIS A 633 -9.93 -4.62 -4.39
CA HIS A 633 -10.75 -3.52 -3.92
C HIS A 633 -12.14 -3.58 -4.55
N LYS A 634 -13.15 -2.98 -3.89
CA LYS A 634 -14.44 -2.66 -4.55
C LYS A 634 -14.20 -1.56 -5.59
N ALA A 635 -13.39 -1.83 -6.61
CA ALA A 635 -13.46 -1.12 -7.86
C ALA A 635 -14.89 -1.34 -8.39
N ASN A 636 -15.48 -0.33 -9.04
CA ASN A 636 -16.74 -0.51 -9.76
C ASN A 636 -16.58 -1.44 -10.99
N ALA A 637 -15.40 -2.02 -11.14
CA ALA A 637 -15.02 -2.99 -12.15
C ALA A 637 -15.99 -4.15 -12.23
N TYR A 638 -16.15 -4.61 -13.46
CA TYR A 638 -17.02 -5.71 -13.81
C TYR A 638 -16.34 -6.56 -14.88
N LYS A 639 -16.82 -7.79 -14.98
CA LYS A 639 -16.52 -8.71 -16.08
C LYS A 639 -17.77 -8.79 -16.95
#